data_AF-A0A9X7E1U1-F1
#
_entry.id   AF-A0A9X7E1U1-F1
#
_cell.length_a   1.000
_cell.length_b   1.000
_cell.length_c   1.000
_cell.angle_alpha   90.00
_cell.angle_beta   90.00
_cell.angle_gamma   90.00
#
_symmetry.space_group_name_H-M   'P 1'
#
loop_
_entity.id
_entity.type
_entity.pdbx_description
1 polymer ?
#
loop_
_entity_poly.entity_id
_entity_poly.type
_entity_poly.pdbx_seq_one_letter_code
_entity_poly.pdbx_strand_id
1 'polypeptide(L)'
;MSNNIVLHNKLMEEGYIEAAAGKINQKLSELRESGNDRLCRRWIWELIQNASDCANPTVEIDIQHNNDTLTFSHTGKPFDYKSLMSLVTQISTKESTSKDATGKFGTGFITTHLLSEKVNIKGLFVDELNNKMNLNFLLDRSGKDIHEIKKQVINSLEALKNIHLESNKYEDQLGNGLTTTFSYDIKDANIKALNEGKQDFDKTVFFVLAVVNTINMVRYNDTVYKKSSEEIRVNDYLKIIEIIKEVDDTTSKKKILIGFNGDIEIAVEISSHEKQPFIEPYDSNMPKLFCKFPLVGTENYFPVVVNSSKFKVEEQRDGIYENSQVNKELILQAVKLYDQMLQVVAENKFKNIYNMCFNKKTFSSELQKEYSKQIQQICNYTPIIYTNNRSFSSLYDKNKTDPILLIPNCDDNNIGMELWDLLNLMKNVNPIPEKETCKSWANALNPNINLEGLCNWISKFETAEKLLNHFDTKESMYQWLTKFYEIVFKYKEGECVKKYNIFINQENTFTTKFQNLYIDSNIDEALIDILSDFGAKVRNTLFSKHIKLPEISKDFEINKKNNEYIASKICEKVRRILVEETQNTKKRDEQTQKIFNKITLWFLKNPELAKEIFFDIYEGKHNLCTKEELIEKFEYAEQTKETLDRFNIPSLDKLNEWLENNANSEMYFSQYKSNDLLVGLAIDNLEELKKNNNIESVKYLLKHNPTPSVEALKKVEEIIERSKRNVINYLNSLSGVYDVGNKRELAKTVYGDIYKNGQKIKIVIRPSDSEMIILFYQSELDTLDDNNYELWIDNGRDIPRQLTFGDILMTTGIRVIPLKNLF
;
A
#
# COMPACT_ATOMS: atom_id res chain seq x y z
N MET A 1 -75.27 -26.47 40.83
CA MET A 1 -74.46 -26.06 39.66
C MET A 1 -73.78 -24.70 39.85
N SER A 2 -74.43 -23.72 40.49
CA SER A 2 -73.85 -22.38 40.74
C SER A 2 -72.56 -22.38 41.59
N ASN A 3 -72.50 -23.13 42.70
CA ASN A 3 -71.33 -23.12 43.59
C ASN A 3 -70.05 -23.70 42.96
N ASN A 4 -70.17 -24.72 42.09
CA ASN A 4 -69.01 -25.31 41.42
C ASN A 4 -68.44 -24.37 40.35
N ILE A 5 -69.28 -23.56 39.70
CA ILE A 5 -68.84 -22.56 38.72
C ILE A 5 -68.11 -21.40 39.43
N VAL A 6 -68.65 -20.93 40.56
CA VAL A 6 -68.00 -19.89 41.38
C VAL A 6 -66.67 -20.38 41.93
N LEU A 7 -66.62 -21.62 42.43
CA LEU A 7 -65.36 -22.22 42.92
C LEU A 7 -64.35 -22.42 41.78
N HIS A 8 -64.79 -22.88 40.61
CA HIS A 8 -63.93 -23.02 39.43
C HIS A 8 -63.34 -21.67 38.99
N ASN A 9 -64.17 -20.63 38.87
CA ASN A 9 -63.70 -19.29 38.48
C ASN A 9 -62.72 -18.72 39.50
N LYS A 10 -62.96 -18.94 40.80
CA LYS A 10 -62.05 -18.51 41.87
C LYS A 10 -60.70 -19.24 41.80
N LEU A 11 -60.70 -20.56 41.60
CA LEU A 11 -59.48 -21.35 41.43
C LEU A 11 -58.70 -20.94 40.17
N MET A 12 -59.40 -20.62 39.07
CA MET A 12 -58.77 -20.11 37.84
C MET A 12 -58.16 -18.72 38.05
N GLU A 13 -58.85 -17.82 38.77
CA GLU A 13 -58.33 -16.49 39.11
C GLU A 13 -57.10 -16.60 40.03
N GLU A 14 -57.14 -17.46 41.04
CA GLU A 14 -56.01 -17.72 41.95
C GLU A 14 -54.79 -18.31 41.20
N GLY A 15 -55.01 -19.31 40.35
CA GLY A 15 -53.95 -19.90 39.53
C GLY A 15 -53.35 -18.91 38.51
N TYR A 16 -54.18 -18.04 37.94
CA TYR A 16 -53.73 -16.99 37.03
C TYR A 16 -52.88 -15.93 37.75
N ILE A 17 -53.29 -15.51 38.95
CA ILE A 17 -52.51 -14.59 39.79
C ILE A 17 -51.18 -15.22 40.21
N GLU A 18 -51.16 -16.51 40.55
CA GLU A 18 -49.93 -17.23 40.87
C GLU A 18 -48.97 -17.31 39.69
N ALA A 19 -49.47 -17.65 38.49
CA ALA A 19 -48.66 -17.67 37.28
C ALA A 19 -48.08 -16.28 36.95
N ALA A 20 -48.89 -15.23 37.10
CA ALA A 20 -48.45 -13.85 36.89
C ALA A 20 -47.35 -13.47 37.91
N ALA A 21 -47.60 -13.67 39.20
CA ALA A 21 -46.66 -13.35 40.26
C ALA A 21 -45.34 -14.13 40.12
N GLY A 22 -45.40 -15.42 39.80
CA GLY A 22 -44.22 -16.25 39.56
C GLY A 22 -43.36 -15.73 38.42
N LYS A 23 -43.98 -15.38 37.28
CA LYS A 23 -43.29 -14.82 36.11
C LYS A 23 -42.69 -13.45 36.40
N ILE A 24 -43.41 -12.59 37.10
CA ILE A 24 -42.93 -11.26 37.49
C ILE A 24 -41.73 -11.40 38.43
N ASN A 25 -41.83 -12.26 39.45
CA ASN A 25 -40.75 -12.51 40.40
C ASN A 25 -39.48 -13.01 39.71
N GLN A 26 -39.59 -14.01 38.84
CA GLN A 26 -38.45 -14.53 38.08
C GLN A 26 -37.72 -13.40 37.34
N LYS A 27 -38.45 -12.57 36.60
CA LYS A 27 -37.85 -11.48 35.82
C LYS A 27 -37.30 -10.34 36.67
N LEU A 28 -37.95 -10.01 37.79
CA LEU A 28 -37.41 -9.00 38.71
C LEU A 28 -36.12 -9.52 39.39
N SER A 29 -36.04 -10.81 39.70
CA SER A 29 -34.80 -11.42 40.19
C SER A 29 -33.68 -11.29 39.16
N GLU A 30 -33.94 -11.61 37.89
CA GLU A 30 -32.97 -11.43 36.78
C GLU A 30 -32.51 -9.96 36.61
N LEU A 31 -33.40 -9.00 36.88
CA LEU A 31 -33.07 -7.56 36.82
C LEU A 31 -32.28 -7.07 38.04
N ARG A 32 -32.50 -7.68 39.21
CA ARG A 32 -31.83 -7.36 40.48
C ARG A 32 -30.45 -7.99 40.61
N GLU A 33 -30.19 -9.08 39.90
CA GLU A 33 -28.87 -9.70 39.84
C GLU A 33 -27.83 -8.73 39.22
N SER A 34 -26.75 -8.47 39.95
CA SER A 34 -25.71 -7.54 39.54
C SER A 34 -24.89 -8.09 38.38
N GLY A 35 -24.67 -7.27 37.34
CA GLY A 35 -23.78 -7.60 36.21
C GLY A 35 -24.43 -7.62 34.83
N ASN A 36 -25.71 -7.26 34.71
CA ASN A 36 -26.42 -7.31 33.42
C ASN A 36 -26.33 -5.98 32.63
N ASP A 37 -25.11 -5.59 32.25
CA ASP A 37 -24.79 -4.36 31.52
C ASP A 37 -25.58 -4.22 30.20
N ARG A 38 -26.00 -5.33 29.61
CA ARG A 38 -26.84 -5.35 28.41
C ARG A 38 -28.26 -4.82 28.69
N LEU A 39 -28.84 -5.13 29.85
CA LEU A 39 -30.19 -4.69 30.21
C LEU A 39 -30.23 -3.18 30.47
N CYS A 40 -29.14 -2.61 31.03
CA CYS A 40 -28.97 -1.18 31.23
C CYS A 40 -29.06 -0.37 29.92
N ARG A 41 -28.66 -0.97 28.80
CA ARG A 41 -28.72 -0.35 27.47
C ARG A 41 -30.07 -0.52 26.75
N ARG A 42 -30.89 -1.49 27.18
CA ARG A 42 -32.04 -1.98 26.41
C ARG A 42 -33.37 -1.28 26.73
N TRP A 43 -33.55 -0.77 27.96
CA TRP A 43 -34.84 -0.26 28.45
C TRP A 43 -35.49 0.79 27.53
N ILE A 44 -34.68 1.69 26.94
CA ILE A 44 -35.19 2.78 26.10
C ILE A 44 -35.78 2.24 24.79
N TRP A 45 -35.15 1.21 24.23
CA TRP A 45 -35.62 0.54 23.02
C TRP A 45 -36.88 -0.28 23.27
N GLU A 46 -37.07 -0.84 24.47
CA GLU A 46 -38.32 -1.50 24.83
C GLU A 46 -39.49 -0.50 24.89
N LEU A 47 -39.27 0.71 25.42
CA LEU A 47 -40.28 1.77 25.43
C LEU A 47 -40.60 2.29 24.03
N ILE A 48 -39.57 2.57 23.23
CA ILE A 48 -39.73 3.03 21.84
C ILE A 48 -40.44 1.96 20.99
N GLN A 49 -40.10 0.68 21.18
CA GLN A 49 -40.79 -0.41 20.53
C GLN A 49 -42.26 -0.48 20.91
N ASN A 50 -42.60 -0.39 22.20
CA ASN A 50 -43.99 -0.40 22.65
C ASN A 50 -44.79 0.75 22.01
N ALA A 51 -44.20 1.95 21.91
CA ALA A 51 -44.82 3.09 21.24
C ALA A 51 -45.04 2.82 19.74
N SER A 52 -44.03 2.27 19.07
CA SER A 52 -44.10 1.89 17.65
C SER A 52 -45.15 0.82 17.37
N ASP A 53 -45.27 -0.20 18.22
CA ASP A 53 -46.28 -1.27 18.09
C ASP A 53 -47.72 -0.72 18.29
N CYS A 54 -47.85 0.46 18.90
CA CYS A 54 -49.09 1.21 19.07
C CYS A 54 -49.31 2.29 18.00
N ALA A 55 -48.42 2.46 17.01
CA ALA A 55 -48.54 3.53 16.01
C ALA A 55 -49.85 3.47 15.19
N ASN A 56 -50.38 4.64 14.78
CA ASN A 56 -51.56 4.74 13.92
C ASN A 56 -51.62 6.07 13.13
N PRO A 57 -51.12 6.14 11.88
CA PRO A 57 -50.20 5.20 11.23
C PRO A 57 -48.77 5.33 11.78
N THR A 58 -48.42 6.50 12.32
CA THR A 58 -47.12 6.80 12.91
C THR A 58 -47.26 7.13 14.40
N VAL A 59 -46.13 7.23 15.09
CA VAL A 59 -46.06 7.68 16.48
C VAL A 59 -45.00 8.77 16.64
N GLU A 60 -45.30 9.71 17.52
CA GLU A 60 -44.34 10.69 18.05
C GLU A 60 -44.03 10.34 19.49
N ILE A 61 -42.76 10.40 19.85
CA ILE A 61 -42.25 9.99 21.15
C ILE A 61 -41.59 11.20 21.80
N ASP A 62 -41.87 11.43 23.07
CA ASP A 62 -41.28 12.50 23.87
C ASP A 62 -40.70 11.92 25.17
N ILE A 63 -39.40 12.10 25.36
CA ILE A 63 -38.63 11.58 26.49
C ILE A 63 -38.06 12.77 27.24
N GLN A 64 -38.52 12.99 28.46
CA GLN A 64 -38.08 14.08 29.32
C GLN A 64 -37.35 13.51 30.54
N HIS A 65 -36.14 13.98 30.79
CA HIS A 65 -35.26 13.52 31.86
C HIS A 65 -34.71 14.70 32.64
N ASN A 66 -34.96 14.72 33.95
CA ASN A 66 -34.32 15.62 34.91
C ASN A 66 -33.72 14.82 36.09
N ASN A 67 -33.14 15.49 37.08
CA ASN A 67 -32.43 14.83 38.19
C ASN A 67 -33.29 13.84 39.00
N ASP A 68 -34.61 14.02 39.02
CA ASP A 68 -35.52 13.28 39.89
C ASP A 68 -36.45 12.33 39.12
N THR A 69 -36.74 12.64 37.85
CA THR A 69 -37.80 11.99 37.09
C THR A 69 -37.40 11.76 35.64
N LEU A 70 -37.79 10.58 35.13
CA LEU A 70 -37.81 10.27 33.71
C LEU A 70 -39.26 10.09 33.27
N THR A 71 -39.67 10.78 32.22
CA THR A 71 -41.00 10.67 31.63
C THR A 71 -40.87 10.24 30.17
N PHE A 72 -41.55 9.16 29.78
CA PHE A 72 -41.64 8.69 28.41
C PHE A 72 -43.10 8.80 27.95
N SER A 73 -43.37 9.58 26.91
CA SER A 73 -44.71 9.79 26.38
C SER A 73 -44.79 9.50 24.89
N HIS A 74 -45.97 9.11 24.40
CA HIS A 74 -46.19 8.88 22.96
C HIS A 74 -47.61 9.19 22.50
N THR A 75 -47.78 9.34 21.18
CA THR A 75 -49.08 9.63 20.51
C THR A 75 -49.78 8.38 19.91
N GLY A 76 -49.26 7.18 20.18
CA GLY A 76 -49.82 5.91 19.70
C GLY A 76 -51.24 5.61 20.21
N LYS A 77 -51.74 4.41 19.94
CA LYS A 77 -53.08 3.97 20.39
C LYS A 77 -53.21 4.05 21.92
N PRO A 78 -54.36 4.52 22.43
CA PRO A 78 -54.63 4.58 23.87
C PRO A 78 -54.76 3.18 24.48
N PHE A 79 -54.70 3.12 25.81
CA PHE A 79 -54.91 1.89 26.55
C PHE A 79 -56.38 1.46 26.50
N ASP A 80 -56.60 0.16 26.42
CA ASP A 80 -57.87 -0.51 26.67
C ASP A 80 -57.72 -1.44 27.89
N TYR A 81 -58.83 -2.05 28.34
CA TYR A 81 -58.78 -2.93 29.51
C TYR A 81 -57.84 -4.13 29.30
N LYS A 82 -57.80 -4.69 28.08
CA LYS A 82 -57.00 -5.89 27.75
C LYS A 82 -55.50 -5.59 27.79
N SER A 83 -55.09 -4.44 27.27
CA SER A 83 -53.69 -3.99 27.25
C SER A 83 -53.19 -3.66 28.65
N LEU A 84 -54.01 -2.98 29.48
CA LEU A 84 -53.67 -2.75 30.89
C LEU A 84 -53.60 -4.05 31.71
N MET A 85 -54.57 -4.95 31.52
CA MET A 85 -54.54 -6.27 32.14
C MET A 85 -53.26 -7.02 31.79
N SER A 86 -52.87 -7.02 30.51
CA SER A 86 -51.64 -7.68 30.04
C SER A 86 -50.37 -7.04 30.63
N LEU A 87 -50.37 -5.72 30.84
CA LEU A 87 -49.27 -4.99 31.47
C LEU A 87 -49.11 -5.37 32.96
N VAL A 88 -50.22 -5.44 33.68
CA VAL A 88 -50.28 -5.82 35.11
C VAL A 88 -49.93 -7.29 35.34
N THR A 89 -50.39 -8.19 34.48
CA THR A 89 -50.19 -9.63 34.69
C THR A 89 -48.92 -10.16 34.05
N GLN A 90 -48.34 -9.42 33.09
CA GLN A 90 -47.23 -9.89 32.24
C GLN A 90 -47.58 -11.15 31.42
N ILE A 91 -48.87 -11.51 31.33
CA ILE A 91 -49.38 -12.63 30.56
C ILE A 91 -50.06 -12.04 29.32
N SER A 92 -49.44 -12.25 28.15
CA SER A 92 -50.00 -11.77 26.88
C SER A 92 -51.05 -12.75 26.38
N THR A 93 -52.21 -12.21 25.97
CA THR A 93 -53.32 -12.97 25.37
C THR A 93 -53.28 -12.98 23.83
N LYS A 94 -52.30 -12.33 23.19
CA LYS A 94 -52.19 -12.35 21.72
C LYS A 94 -51.70 -13.72 21.25
N GLU A 95 -52.51 -14.41 20.47
CA GLU A 95 -52.11 -15.61 19.73
C GLU A 95 -50.87 -15.31 18.88
N SER A 96 -49.96 -16.29 18.80
CA SER A 96 -48.72 -16.27 18.03
C SER A 96 -48.90 -16.18 16.49
N THR A 97 -50.10 -15.87 16.02
CA THR A 97 -50.54 -15.96 14.61
C THR A 97 -50.50 -14.64 13.85
N SER A 98 -50.40 -13.48 14.52
CA SER A 98 -50.23 -12.20 13.82
C SER A 98 -48.76 -12.02 13.39
N LYS A 99 -48.50 -12.11 12.08
CA LYS A 99 -47.17 -12.10 11.46
C LYS A 99 -46.33 -10.83 11.69
N ASP A 100 -46.91 -9.76 12.25
CA ASP A 100 -46.27 -8.44 12.33
C ASP A 100 -45.94 -7.95 13.76
N ALA A 101 -46.37 -8.68 14.80
CA ALA A 101 -46.12 -8.30 16.19
C ALA A 101 -44.71 -8.75 16.64
N THR A 102 -43.74 -7.84 16.55
CA THR A 102 -42.33 -8.04 16.93
C THR A 102 -42.07 -8.14 18.44
N GLY A 103 -43.12 -8.25 19.25
CA GLY A 103 -43.04 -8.40 20.71
C GLY A 103 -44.26 -9.10 21.30
N LYS A 104 -44.03 -10.02 22.25
CA LYS A 104 -45.07 -10.48 23.17
C LYS A 104 -45.39 -9.29 24.09
N PHE A 105 -46.58 -8.70 23.95
CA PHE A 105 -47.00 -7.54 24.76
C PHE A 105 -46.74 -7.78 26.25
N GLY A 106 -46.10 -6.83 26.93
CA GLY A 106 -45.83 -6.85 28.37
C GLY A 106 -44.44 -7.33 28.76
N THR A 107 -43.86 -8.34 28.09
CA THR A 107 -42.64 -9.01 28.60
C THR A 107 -41.37 -8.16 28.58
N GLY A 108 -41.31 -7.14 27.73
CA GLY A 108 -40.20 -6.20 27.63
C GLY A 108 -40.32 -5.00 28.58
N PHE A 109 -41.55 -4.59 28.90
CA PHE A 109 -41.81 -3.44 29.78
C PHE A 109 -41.24 -3.63 31.19
N ILE A 110 -41.17 -4.88 31.68
CA ILE A 110 -40.56 -5.15 32.98
C ILE A 110 -39.10 -4.69 33.06
N THR A 111 -38.36 -4.64 31.95
CA THR A 111 -36.98 -4.13 31.91
C THR A 111 -36.86 -2.67 32.35
N THR A 112 -37.92 -1.87 32.17
CA THR A 112 -37.91 -0.46 32.59
C THR A 112 -37.92 -0.31 34.11
N HIS A 113 -38.20 -1.39 34.87
CA HIS A 113 -38.14 -1.35 36.32
C HIS A 113 -36.69 -1.30 36.86
N LEU A 114 -35.69 -1.40 35.98
CA LEU A 114 -34.30 -1.00 36.27
C LEU A 114 -34.17 0.49 36.59
N LEU A 115 -35.07 1.32 36.06
CA LEU A 115 -35.10 2.76 36.31
C LEU A 115 -35.82 3.06 37.63
N SER A 116 -36.96 2.41 37.86
CA SER A 116 -37.74 2.57 39.08
C SER A 116 -38.63 1.34 39.29
N GLU A 117 -38.67 0.81 40.51
CA GLU A 117 -39.56 -0.31 40.85
C GLU A 117 -41.05 0.09 40.79
N LYS A 118 -41.35 1.39 40.75
CA LYS A 118 -42.69 1.94 40.67
C LYS A 118 -42.82 2.81 39.42
N VAL A 119 -43.85 2.58 38.64
CA VAL A 119 -44.09 3.31 37.39
C VAL A 119 -45.48 3.90 37.41
N ASN A 120 -45.59 5.22 37.26
CA ASN A 120 -46.88 5.89 37.16
C ASN A 120 -47.28 6.02 35.69
N ILE A 121 -48.46 5.50 35.34
CA ILE A 121 -48.98 5.44 33.98
C ILE A 121 -50.13 6.43 33.86
N LYS A 122 -49.98 7.42 33.00
CA LYS A 122 -51.00 8.42 32.69
C LYS A 122 -51.37 8.38 31.21
N GLY A 123 -52.56 8.84 30.87
CA GLY A 123 -52.94 9.03 29.47
C GLY A 123 -54.42 8.79 29.21
N LEU A 124 -54.73 8.32 28.02
CA LEU A 124 -56.08 8.06 27.56
C LEU A 124 -56.42 6.56 27.70
N PHE A 125 -57.55 6.29 28.34
CA PHE A 125 -58.18 4.98 28.41
C PHE A 125 -59.43 4.96 27.53
N VAL A 126 -59.62 3.86 26.79
CA VAL A 126 -60.80 3.62 25.95
C VAL A 126 -61.49 2.34 26.41
N ASP A 127 -62.75 2.46 26.81
CA ASP A 127 -63.57 1.31 27.19
C ASP A 127 -64.17 0.57 25.97
N GLU A 128 -64.88 -0.55 26.20
CA GLU A 128 -65.50 -1.34 25.13
C GLU A 128 -66.60 -0.60 24.35
N LEU A 129 -67.14 0.47 24.94
CA LEU A 129 -68.15 1.36 24.33
C LEU A 129 -67.51 2.56 23.61
N ASN A 130 -66.17 2.58 23.50
CA ASN A 130 -65.38 3.64 22.90
C ASN A 130 -65.44 4.99 23.65
N ASN A 131 -65.80 4.96 24.94
CA ASN A 131 -65.72 6.14 25.80
C ASN A 131 -64.27 6.42 26.19
N LYS A 132 -63.92 7.70 26.19
CA LYS A 132 -62.58 8.21 26.47
C LYS A 132 -62.49 8.75 27.90
N MET A 133 -61.59 8.19 28.69
CA MET A 133 -61.37 8.53 30.10
C MET A 133 -59.91 8.84 30.38
N ASN A 134 -59.66 9.61 31.43
CA ASN A 134 -58.30 9.82 31.94
C ASN A 134 -57.81 8.58 32.69
N LEU A 135 -56.64 8.08 32.31
CA LEU A 135 -55.91 7.03 33.00
C LEU A 135 -54.92 7.65 33.98
N ASN A 136 -54.94 7.21 35.22
CA ASN A 136 -53.85 7.42 36.19
C ASN A 136 -53.69 6.16 37.02
N PHE A 137 -52.65 5.38 36.73
CA PHE A 137 -52.47 4.04 37.27
C PHE A 137 -51.03 3.84 37.75
N LEU A 138 -50.87 3.53 39.03
CA LEU A 138 -49.58 3.23 39.64
C LEU A 138 -49.31 1.72 39.54
N LEU A 139 -48.29 1.34 38.78
CA LEU A 139 -47.79 -0.03 38.73
C LEU A 139 -46.63 -0.19 39.72
N ASP A 140 -46.84 -0.99 40.77
CA ASP A 140 -45.85 -1.24 41.82
C ASP A 140 -45.24 -2.65 41.71
N ARG A 141 -43.91 -2.72 41.60
CA ARG A 141 -43.11 -3.96 41.55
C ARG A 141 -42.03 -4.04 42.62
N SER A 142 -42.12 -3.24 43.69
CA SER A 142 -41.09 -3.19 44.74
C SER A 142 -41.03 -4.42 45.66
N GLY A 143 -41.87 -5.44 45.45
CA GLY A 143 -41.91 -6.64 46.29
C GLY A 143 -40.61 -7.42 46.24
N LYS A 144 -40.11 -7.85 47.40
CA LYS A 144 -38.82 -8.56 47.54
C LYS A 144 -38.95 -10.08 47.46
N ASP A 145 -40.14 -10.59 47.73
CA ASP A 145 -40.46 -12.01 47.64
C ASP A 145 -41.76 -12.26 46.85
N ILE A 146 -42.02 -13.54 46.58
CA ILE A 146 -43.17 -13.98 45.79
C ILE A 146 -44.52 -13.60 46.44
N HIS A 147 -44.60 -13.55 47.77
CA HIS A 147 -45.83 -13.20 48.48
C HIS A 147 -46.12 -11.70 48.37
N GLU A 148 -45.10 -10.85 48.52
CA GLU A 148 -45.22 -9.40 48.31
C GLU A 148 -45.60 -9.08 46.86
N ILE A 149 -44.96 -9.73 45.89
CA ILE A 149 -45.30 -9.55 44.46
C ILE A 149 -46.73 -10.01 44.18
N LYS A 150 -47.17 -11.15 44.75
CA LYS A 150 -48.56 -11.63 44.63
C LYS A 150 -49.54 -10.59 45.16
N LYS A 151 -49.25 -9.98 46.32
CA LYS A 151 -50.06 -8.90 46.89
C LYS A 151 -50.10 -7.66 45.98
N GLN A 152 -48.96 -7.26 45.41
CA GLN A 152 -48.90 -6.12 44.47
C GLN A 152 -49.68 -6.36 43.18
N VAL A 153 -49.65 -7.59 42.64
CA VAL A 153 -50.47 -7.98 41.49
C VAL A 153 -51.96 -7.88 41.84
N ILE A 154 -52.39 -8.40 42.99
CA ILE A 154 -53.79 -8.29 43.44
C ILE A 154 -54.22 -6.83 43.56
N ASN A 155 -53.44 -6.00 44.24
CA ASN A 155 -53.72 -4.57 44.40
C ASN A 155 -53.82 -3.86 43.04
N SER A 156 -52.94 -4.19 42.10
CA SER A 156 -52.96 -3.65 40.74
C SER A 156 -54.22 -4.05 39.97
N LEU A 157 -54.67 -5.30 40.12
CA LEU A 157 -55.91 -5.80 39.50
C LEU A 157 -57.16 -5.14 40.11
N GLU A 158 -57.18 -4.90 41.41
CA GLU A 158 -58.25 -4.15 42.08
C GLU A 158 -58.29 -2.69 41.60
N ALA A 159 -57.13 -2.04 41.50
CA ALA A 159 -57.03 -0.70 40.93
C ALA A 159 -57.56 -0.65 39.48
N LEU A 160 -57.24 -1.65 38.63
CA LEU A 160 -57.78 -1.75 37.28
C LEU A 160 -59.32 -1.87 37.23
N LYS A 161 -59.92 -2.61 38.18
CA LYS A 161 -61.39 -2.72 38.30
C LYS A 161 -62.00 -1.36 38.63
N ASN A 162 -61.31 -0.53 39.42
CA ASN A 162 -61.80 0.77 39.86
C ASN A 162 -61.66 1.89 38.80
N ILE A 163 -60.77 1.76 37.81
CA ILE A 163 -60.61 2.75 36.71
C ILE A 163 -61.95 3.00 35.97
N HIS A 164 -62.80 1.98 35.85
CA HIS A 164 -64.09 2.09 35.15
C HIS A 164 -65.14 2.88 35.94
N LEU A 165 -64.95 3.07 37.24
CA LEU A 165 -65.94 3.66 38.15
C LEU A 165 -65.73 5.16 38.33
N GLU A 166 -64.52 5.67 38.10
CA GLU A 166 -64.20 7.10 38.16
C GLU A 166 -64.42 7.74 36.79
N SER A 167 -65.68 8.06 36.49
CA SER A 167 -66.09 8.76 35.27
C SER A 167 -65.61 10.22 35.24
N ASN A 168 -64.31 10.43 35.09
CA ASN A 168 -63.74 11.72 34.71
C ASN A 168 -63.71 11.76 33.17
N LYS A 169 -64.60 12.55 32.56
CA LYS A 169 -64.52 12.83 31.11
C LYS A 169 -63.11 13.31 30.79
N TYR A 170 -62.53 12.75 29.73
CA TYR A 170 -61.22 13.17 29.24
C TYR A 170 -61.23 14.68 28.93
N GLU A 171 -60.46 15.44 29.69
CA GLU A 171 -59.97 16.76 29.30
C GLU A 171 -58.53 16.58 28.84
N ASP A 172 -58.22 17.00 27.62
CA ASP A 172 -56.86 17.06 27.11
C ASP A 172 -56.09 18.14 27.90
N GLN A 173 -55.63 17.80 29.09
CA GLN A 173 -54.96 18.73 30.00
C GLN A 173 -53.61 19.24 29.45
N LEU A 174 -53.06 18.58 28.42
CA LEU A 174 -51.74 18.87 27.87
C LEU A 174 -51.78 19.48 26.46
N GLY A 175 -52.89 19.36 25.72
CA GLY A 175 -53.11 20.03 24.43
C GLY A 175 -52.14 19.63 23.31
N ASN A 176 -51.39 18.55 23.50
CA ASN A 176 -50.26 18.13 22.67
C ASN A 176 -50.46 16.74 22.04
N GLY A 177 -51.65 16.14 22.17
CA GLY A 177 -52.02 14.88 21.50
C GLY A 177 -51.37 13.61 22.06
N LEU A 178 -50.69 13.70 23.22
CA LEU A 178 -50.09 12.55 23.89
C LEU A 178 -51.17 11.63 24.46
N THR A 179 -51.09 10.33 24.15
CA THR A 179 -52.08 9.33 24.55
C THR A 179 -51.63 8.46 25.71
N THR A 180 -50.32 8.38 25.96
CA THR A 180 -49.74 7.53 27.02
C THR A 180 -48.46 8.16 27.52
N THR A 181 -48.29 8.13 28.84
CA THR A 181 -47.12 8.63 29.56
C THR A 181 -46.72 7.66 30.67
N PHE A 182 -45.47 7.25 30.69
CA PHE A 182 -44.83 6.51 31.79
C PHE A 182 -43.91 7.47 32.55
N SER A 183 -44.11 7.59 33.86
CA SER A 183 -43.24 8.39 34.74
C SER A 183 -42.53 7.49 35.75
N TYR A 184 -41.21 7.63 35.80
CA TYR A 184 -40.30 6.90 36.68
C TYR A 184 -39.69 7.88 37.68
N ASP A 185 -39.79 7.58 38.97
CA ASP A 185 -39.01 8.26 40.01
C ASP A 185 -37.61 7.66 40.03
N ILE A 186 -36.61 8.47 39.70
CA ILE A 186 -35.24 8.03 39.47
C ILE A 186 -34.26 8.59 40.51
N LYS A 187 -34.73 9.15 41.63
CA LYS A 187 -33.86 9.65 42.71
C LYS A 187 -32.91 8.59 43.24
N ASP A 188 -33.41 7.36 43.36
CA ASP A 188 -32.65 6.18 43.79
C ASP A 188 -32.35 5.22 42.60
N ALA A 189 -32.46 5.70 41.36
CA ALA A 189 -32.28 4.86 40.18
C ALA A 189 -30.85 4.38 40.02
N ASN A 190 -30.73 3.29 39.25
CA ASN A 190 -29.45 2.87 38.71
C ASN A 190 -28.95 3.90 37.68
N ILE A 191 -28.11 4.85 38.12
CA ILE A 191 -27.49 5.89 37.27
C ILE A 191 -26.77 5.27 36.06
N LYS A 192 -26.20 4.07 36.21
CA LYS A 192 -25.58 3.33 35.11
C LYS A 192 -26.60 3.03 34.00
N ALA A 193 -27.80 2.58 34.35
CA ALA A 193 -28.87 2.28 33.38
C ALA A 193 -29.34 3.54 32.61
N LEU A 194 -29.46 4.68 33.30
CA LEU A 194 -29.81 5.95 32.64
C LEU A 194 -28.73 6.36 31.63
N ASN A 195 -27.47 6.35 32.05
CA ASN A 195 -26.36 6.78 31.21
C ASN A 195 -26.11 5.85 30.03
N GLU A 196 -26.08 4.54 30.26
CA GLU A 196 -25.83 3.54 29.21
C GLU A 196 -26.99 3.47 28.21
N GLY A 197 -28.24 3.52 28.68
CA GLY A 197 -29.41 3.59 27.80
C GLY A 197 -29.41 4.84 26.91
N LYS A 198 -29.05 6.01 27.48
CA LYS A 198 -28.93 7.26 26.69
C LYS A 198 -27.78 7.20 25.68
N GLN A 199 -26.62 6.69 26.08
CA GLN A 199 -25.49 6.52 25.16
C GLN A 199 -25.84 5.58 24.01
N ASP A 200 -26.52 4.47 24.29
CA ASP A 200 -26.97 3.54 23.25
C ASP A 200 -27.98 4.20 22.30
N PHE A 201 -28.91 4.96 22.87
CA PHE A 201 -29.88 5.77 22.12
C PHE A 201 -29.21 6.73 21.14
N ASP A 202 -28.28 7.56 21.62
CA ASP A 202 -27.61 8.57 20.79
C ASP A 202 -26.85 7.98 19.60
N LYS A 203 -26.32 6.76 19.78
CA LYS A 203 -25.56 6.05 18.75
C LYS A 203 -26.46 5.43 17.68
N THR A 204 -27.63 4.91 18.07
CA THR A 204 -28.45 4.06 17.19
C THR A 204 -29.73 4.72 16.69
N VAL A 205 -30.20 5.82 17.29
CA VAL A 205 -31.46 6.49 16.91
C VAL A 205 -31.55 6.85 15.43
N PHE A 206 -30.45 7.28 14.81
CA PHE A 206 -30.41 7.60 13.39
C PHE A 206 -30.67 6.38 12.51
N PHE A 207 -30.10 5.23 12.86
CA PHE A 207 -30.34 3.98 12.14
C PHE A 207 -31.75 3.46 12.38
N VAL A 208 -32.27 3.56 13.61
CA VAL A 208 -33.64 3.15 13.94
C VAL A 208 -34.66 3.98 13.15
N LEU A 209 -34.55 5.30 13.14
CA LEU A 209 -35.45 6.16 12.35
C LEU A 209 -35.33 5.94 10.84
N ALA A 210 -34.16 5.50 10.37
CA ALA A 210 -33.97 5.16 8.97
C ALA A 210 -34.73 3.89 8.57
N VAL A 211 -34.75 2.85 9.42
CA VAL A 211 -35.35 1.54 9.12
C VAL A 211 -36.79 1.37 9.64
N VAL A 212 -37.21 2.13 10.65
CA VAL A 212 -38.54 2.04 11.27
C VAL A 212 -39.45 3.17 10.78
N ASN A 213 -40.34 2.87 9.83
CA ASN A 213 -41.25 3.86 9.24
C ASN A 213 -42.44 4.26 10.15
N THR A 214 -42.70 3.52 11.22
CA THR A 214 -43.79 3.81 12.17
C THR A 214 -43.45 4.97 13.11
N ILE A 215 -42.19 5.38 13.22
CA ILE A 215 -41.77 6.46 14.12
C ILE A 215 -41.55 7.72 13.28
N ASN A 216 -42.35 8.76 13.54
CA ASN A 216 -42.24 10.05 12.86
C ASN A 216 -41.13 10.91 13.49
N MET A 217 -41.12 10.95 14.83
CA MET A 217 -40.27 11.84 15.61
C MET A 217 -39.99 11.23 16.98
N VAL A 218 -38.77 11.45 17.46
CA VAL A 218 -38.37 11.20 18.84
C VAL A 218 -37.77 12.49 19.40
N ARG A 219 -38.36 13.04 20.45
CA ARG A 219 -37.80 14.13 21.25
C ARG A 219 -37.17 13.54 22.51
N TYR A 220 -35.94 13.94 22.80
CA TYR A 220 -35.26 13.67 24.06
C TYR A 220 -34.79 14.99 24.66
N ASN A 221 -35.41 15.42 25.76
CA ASN A 221 -35.31 16.77 26.32
C ASN A 221 -35.53 17.82 25.21
N ASP A 222 -34.54 18.68 24.96
CA ASP A 222 -34.59 19.74 23.94
C ASP A 222 -34.11 19.27 22.56
N THR A 223 -33.70 18.00 22.43
CA THR A 223 -33.22 17.44 21.16
C THR A 223 -34.34 16.71 20.42
N VAL A 224 -34.60 17.09 19.17
CA VAL A 224 -35.58 16.44 18.30
C VAL A 224 -34.87 15.66 17.19
N TYR A 225 -35.24 14.40 17.03
CA TYR A 225 -34.83 13.53 15.93
C TYR A 225 -36.03 13.21 15.06
N LYS A 226 -35.94 13.47 13.76
CA LYS A 226 -37.03 13.18 12.81
C LYS A 226 -36.51 12.75 11.45
N LYS A 227 -37.28 11.90 10.77
CA LYS A 227 -36.99 11.47 9.40
C LYS A 227 -37.38 12.60 8.43
N SER A 228 -36.51 12.93 7.49
CA SER A 228 -36.85 13.84 6.39
C SER A 228 -37.90 13.20 5.48
N SER A 229 -38.79 14.00 4.90
CA SER A 229 -39.79 13.54 3.92
C SER A 229 -39.16 13.08 2.60
N GLU A 230 -37.93 13.48 2.32
CA GLU A 230 -37.22 13.14 1.08
C GLU A 230 -36.46 11.81 1.23
N GLU A 231 -36.91 10.79 0.49
CA GLU A 231 -36.16 9.56 0.24
C GLU A 231 -35.51 9.65 -1.16
N ILE A 232 -34.19 9.54 -1.22
CA ILE A 232 -33.46 9.62 -2.50
C ILE A 232 -33.15 8.20 -2.96
N ARG A 233 -33.84 7.73 -3.99
CA ARG A 233 -33.57 6.42 -4.59
C ARG A 233 -32.29 6.49 -5.44
N VAL A 234 -31.30 5.67 -5.11
CA VAL A 234 -30.03 5.59 -5.85
C VAL A 234 -30.17 4.61 -7.01
N ASN A 235 -30.76 3.44 -6.75
CA ASN A 235 -31.08 2.43 -7.77
C ASN A 235 -32.18 1.48 -7.26
N ASP A 236 -32.33 0.29 -7.88
CA ASP A 236 -33.39 -0.66 -7.54
C ASP A 236 -33.29 -1.22 -6.11
N TYR A 237 -32.08 -1.26 -5.53
CA TYR A 237 -31.78 -1.89 -4.25
C TYR A 237 -31.05 -0.97 -3.26
N LEU A 238 -30.79 0.31 -3.61
CA LEU A 238 -30.16 1.32 -2.74
C LEU A 238 -30.99 2.59 -2.68
N LYS A 239 -31.05 3.17 -1.49
CA LYS A 239 -31.67 4.46 -1.20
C LYS A 239 -30.91 5.22 -0.12
N ILE A 240 -31.08 6.53 -0.08
CA ILE A 240 -30.53 7.41 0.96
C ILE A 240 -31.70 8.02 1.73
N ILE A 241 -31.61 7.93 3.06
CA ILE A 241 -32.56 8.54 3.99
C ILE A 241 -31.83 9.60 4.80
N GLU A 242 -32.41 10.80 4.90
CA GLU A 242 -31.89 11.87 5.73
C GLU A 242 -32.63 11.92 7.07
N ILE A 243 -31.88 11.95 8.17
CA ILE A 243 -32.38 12.12 9.53
C ILE A 243 -31.92 13.48 10.05
N ILE A 244 -32.87 14.27 10.52
CA ILE A 244 -32.67 15.61 11.04
C ILE A 244 -32.56 15.53 12.57
N LYS A 245 -31.53 16.16 13.13
CA LYS A 245 -31.35 16.40 14.56
C LYS A 245 -31.39 17.90 14.82
N GLU A 246 -32.39 18.34 15.57
CA GLU A 246 -32.56 19.73 16.01
C GLU A 246 -32.22 19.80 17.51
N VAL A 247 -31.35 20.73 17.88
CA VAL A 247 -30.98 21.04 19.28
C VAL A 247 -31.08 22.55 19.43
N ASP A 248 -32.03 23.02 20.22
CA ASP A 248 -32.36 24.45 20.33
C ASP A 248 -32.55 25.07 18.93
N ASP A 249 -31.75 26.08 18.57
CA ASP A 249 -31.76 26.74 17.25
C ASP A 249 -30.82 26.09 16.21
N THR A 250 -30.10 25.02 16.59
CA THR A 250 -29.14 24.36 15.70
C THR A 250 -29.76 23.12 15.03
N THR A 251 -29.65 23.05 13.70
CA THR A 251 -30.10 21.90 12.92
C THR A 251 -28.92 21.19 12.28
N SER A 252 -28.81 19.89 12.50
CA SER A 252 -27.84 19.00 11.85
C SER A 252 -28.55 17.87 11.13
N LYS A 253 -27.93 17.36 10.07
CA LYS A 253 -28.49 16.32 9.20
C LYS A 253 -27.51 15.18 9.06
N LYS A 254 -27.99 13.95 9.20
CA LYS A 254 -27.25 12.72 8.92
C LYS A 254 -27.88 11.98 7.76
N LYS A 255 -27.07 11.45 6.86
CA LYS A 255 -27.55 10.66 5.71
C LYS A 255 -27.19 9.21 5.93
N ILE A 256 -28.17 8.32 5.77
CA ILE A 256 -28.01 6.88 5.90
C ILE A 256 -28.24 6.25 4.52
N LEU A 257 -27.20 5.61 3.98
CA LEU A 257 -27.30 4.78 2.78
C LEU A 257 -27.84 3.41 3.17
N ILE A 258 -28.96 3.01 2.58
CA ILE A 258 -29.66 1.75 2.86
C ILE A 258 -29.70 0.89 1.61
N GLY A 259 -29.15 -0.32 1.72
CA GLY A 259 -29.36 -1.41 0.77
C GLY A 259 -30.53 -2.27 1.21
N PHE A 260 -31.45 -2.61 0.32
CA PHE A 260 -32.66 -3.35 0.66
C PHE A 260 -32.98 -4.43 -0.39
N ASN A 261 -33.44 -5.58 0.08
CA ASN A 261 -33.93 -6.67 -0.77
C ASN A 261 -35.02 -7.44 -0.02
N GLY A 262 -36.29 -7.23 -0.38
CA GLY A 262 -37.40 -7.81 0.36
C GLY A 262 -37.43 -7.32 1.81
N ASP A 263 -37.26 -8.24 2.77
CA ASP A 263 -37.33 -7.95 4.20
C ASP A 263 -35.96 -7.77 4.88
N ILE A 264 -34.86 -7.76 4.11
CA ILE A 264 -33.50 -7.53 4.63
C ILE A 264 -33.01 -6.17 4.17
N GLU A 265 -32.43 -5.42 5.10
CA GLU A 265 -31.85 -4.11 4.89
C GLU A 265 -30.44 -4.07 5.49
N ILE A 266 -29.54 -3.34 4.85
CA ILE A 266 -28.22 -2.99 5.41
C ILE A 266 -28.06 -1.47 5.39
N ALA A 267 -27.44 -0.88 6.40
CA ALA A 267 -27.39 0.57 6.57
C ALA A 267 -26.02 1.08 6.98
N VAL A 268 -25.58 2.17 6.33
CA VAL A 268 -24.29 2.84 6.55
C VAL A 268 -24.50 4.36 6.64
N GLU A 269 -23.87 4.99 7.63
CA GLU A 269 -23.87 6.45 7.73
C GLU A 269 -22.89 7.05 6.72
N ILE A 270 -23.35 8.04 5.97
CA ILE A 270 -22.55 8.74 4.97
C ILE A 270 -22.60 10.25 5.20
N SER A 271 -21.48 10.91 4.88
CA SER A 271 -21.38 12.36 4.89
C SER A 271 -20.84 12.86 3.56
N SER A 272 -20.87 14.17 3.37
CA SER A 272 -20.29 14.81 2.19
C SER A 272 -19.47 16.00 2.64
N HIS A 273 -18.15 15.91 2.48
CA HIS A 273 -17.21 16.99 2.73
C HIS A 273 -16.59 17.40 1.39
N GLU A 274 -16.59 18.70 1.08
CA GLU A 274 -15.98 19.25 -0.14
C GLU A 274 -16.45 18.58 -1.46
N LYS A 275 -17.73 18.17 -1.52
CA LYS A 275 -18.35 17.43 -2.64
C LYS A 275 -17.86 15.99 -2.85
N GLN A 276 -17.04 15.44 -1.94
CA GLN A 276 -16.69 14.02 -1.94
C GLN A 276 -17.48 13.29 -0.85
N PRO A 277 -18.06 12.11 -1.13
CA PRO A 277 -18.78 11.34 -0.12
C PRO A 277 -17.82 10.52 0.75
N PHE A 278 -18.16 10.38 2.04
CA PHE A 278 -17.39 9.63 3.03
C PHE A 278 -18.27 8.59 3.71
N ILE A 279 -17.67 7.46 4.08
CA ILE A 279 -18.27 6.53 5.03
C ILE A 279 -17.89 6.95 6.44
N GLU A 280 -18.89 7.24 7.28
CA GLU A 280 -18.66 7.56 8.69
C GLU A 280 -18.35 6.29 9.50
N PRO A 281 -17.49 6.39 10.53
CA PRO A 281 -17.19 5.26 11.40
C PRO A 281 -18.39 4.93 12.28
N TYR A 282 -18.54 3.65 12.61
CA TYR A 282 -19.48 3.21 13.63
C TYR A 282 -18.86 3.33 15.02
N ASP A 283 -19.68 3.65 16.01
CA ASP A 283 -19.27 3.53 17.42
C ASP A 283 -18.99 2.04 17.75
N SER A 284 -17.89 1.78 18.46
CA SER A 284 -17.42 0.42 18.76
C SER A 284 -18.42 -0.40 19.57
N ASN A 285 -19.28 0.27 20.34
CA ASN A 285 -20.29 -0.38 21.17
C ASN A 285 -21.68 -0.37 20.49
N MET A 286 -21.79 0.00 19.21
CA MET A 286 -23.08 0.04 18.53
C MET A 286 -23.52 -1.35 18.05
N PRO A 287 -24.72 -1.84 18.41
CA PRO A 287 -25.25 -3.09 17.86
C PRO A 287 -25.29 -3.08 16.34
N LYS A 288 -25.05 -4.24 15.71
CA LYS A 288 -25.06 -4.37 14.24
C LYS A 288 -26.25 -5.12 13.70
N LEU A 289 -26.93 -5.94 14.52
CA LEU A 289 -28.16 -6.60 14.12
C LEU A 289 -29.38 -5.89 14.70
N PHE A 290 -30.36 -5.65 13.83
CA PHE A 290 -31.61 -4.99 14.16
C PHE A 290 -32.75 -5.94 13.77
N CYS A 291 -33.74 -6.08 14.67
CA CYS A 291 -35.04 -6.65 14.33
C CYS A 291 -36.08 -5.56 14.60
N LYS A 292 -36.18 -4.64 13.64
CA LYS A 292 -36.72 -3.26 13.77
C LYS A 292 -35.91 -2.37 14.73
N PHE A 293 -35.54 -2.90 15.89
CA PHE A 293 -34.76 -2.22 16.93
C PHE A 293 -33.43 -2.94 17.19
N PRO A 294 -32.43 -2.25 17.78
CA PRO A 294 -31.09 -2.81 18.00
C PRO A 294 -31.10 -4.04 18.91
N LEU A 295 -30.33 -5.07 18.56
CA LEU A 295 -30.09 -6.26 19.40
C LEU A 295 -28.77 -6.08 20.18
N VAL A 296 -28.86 -5.57 21.41
CA VAL A 296 -27.70 -5.23 22.27
C VAL A 296 -26.85 -6.48 22.55
N GLY A 297 -25.56 -6.47 22.20
CA GLY A 297 -24.69 -7.66 22.23
C GLY A 297 -24.20 -8.13 20.85
N THR A 298 -24.71 -7.53 19.78
CA THR A 298 -24.35 -7.84 18.39
C THR A 298 -23.36 -6.86 17.76
N GLU A 299 -22.58 -6.13 18.56
CA GLU A 299 -21.72 -5.02 18.10
C GLU A 299 -20.65 -5.44 17.09
N ASN A 300 -20.18 -6.69 17.20
CA ASN A 300 -19.14 -7.24 16.35
C ASN A 300 -19.68 -8.30 15.37
N TYR A 301 -20.99 -8.34 15.14
CA TYR A 301 -21.60 -9.40 14.32
C TYR A 301 -21.37 -9.18 12.83
N PHE A 302 -21.58 -7.95 12.34
CA PHE A 302 -21.49 -7.63 10.91
C PHE A 302 -20.78 -6.27 10.74
N PRO A 303 -20.03 -6.02 9.65
CA PRO A 303 -19.33 -4.74 9.47
C PRO A 303 -20.27 -3.52 9.47
N VAL A 304 -21.45 -3.69 8.88
CA VAL A 304 -22.50 -2.67 8.75
C VAL A 304 -23.74 -3.06 9.54
N VAL A 305 -24.67 -2.12 9.73
CA VAL A 305 -25.97 -2.45 10.36
C VAL A 305 -26.77 -3.32 9.42
N VAL A 306 -27.37 -4.40 9.94
CA VAL A 306 -28.26 -5.31 9.22
C VAL A 306 -29.59 -5.36 9.95
N ASN A 307 -30.67 -5.02 9.25
CA ASN A 307 -32.02 -5.03 9.78
C ASN A 307 -32.91 -6.04 9.05
N SER A 308 -33.67 -6.83 9.80
CA SER A 308 -34.81 -7.58 9.25
C SER A 308 -35.86 -7.82 10.32
N SER A 309 -37.13 -7.57 10.01
CA SER A 309 -38.27 -7.91 10.87
C SER A 309 -38.50 -9.43 10.99
N LYS A 310 -37.87 -10.24 10.13
CA LYS A 310 -38.03 -11.69 10.08
C LYS A 310 -36.96 -12.46 10.85
N PHE A 311 -36.00 -11.78 11.47
CA PHE A 311 -35.01 -12.45 12.31
C PHE A 311 -35.67 -13.19 13.47
N LYS A 312 -35.31 -14.48 13.63
CA LYS A 312 -35.63 -15.23 14.84
C LYS A 312 -34.62 -14.87 15.92
N VAL A 313 -35.02 -13.99 16.82
CA VAL A 313 -34.19 -13.45 17.92
C VAL A 313 -34.23 -14.37 19.14
N GLU A 314 -33.14 -14.36 19.92
CA GLU A 314 -33.10 -15.03 21.22
C GLU A 314 -34.04 -14.34 22.24
N GLU A 315 -34.42 -15.05 23.30
CA GLU A 315 -35.34 -14.52 24.32
C GLU A 315 -34.81 -13.24 25.00
N GLN A 316 -33.49 -13.19 25.22
CA GLN A 316 -32.80 -12.03 25.78
C GLN A 316 -32.55 -10.90 24.76
N ARG A 317 -32.91 -11.10 23.48
CA ARG A 317 -32.74 -10.14 22.36
C ARG A 317 -31.33 -9.55 22.22
N ASP A 318 -30.33 -10.32 22.59
CA ASP A 318 -28.91 -10.02 22.46
C ASP A 318 -28.24 -10.76 21.30
N GLY A 319 -29.04 -11.51 20.52
CA GLY A 319 -28.58 -12.29 19.37
C GLY A 319 -29.74 -12.86 18.55
N ILE A 320 -29.37 -13.66 17.56
CA ILE A 320 -30.28 -14.39 16.68
C ILE A 320 -29.97 -15.89 16.75
N TYR A 321 -31.00 -16.73 16.58
CA TYR A 321 -30.80 -18.18 16.50
C TYR A 321 -30.09 -18.56 15.19
N GLU A 322 -28.77 -18.69 15.21
CA GLU A 322 -27.95 -18.94 14.01
C GLU A 322 -28.22 -20.30 13.35
N ASN A 323 -28.74 -21.27 14.12
CA ASN A 323 -29.13 -22.57 13.60
C ASN A 323 -30.45 -22.52 12.79
N SER A 324 -31.20 -21.42 12.83
CA SER A 324 -32.42 -21.25 12.05
C SER A 324 -32.11 -21.02 10.58
N GLN A 325 -32.68 -21.87 9.71
CA GLN A 325 -32.55 -21.75 8.25
C GLN A 325 -32.92 -20.35 7.73
N VAL A 326 -34.01 -19.77 8.26
CA VAL A 326 -34.45 -18.39 7.93
C VAL A 326 -33.34 -17.36 8.20
N ASN A 327 -32.67 -17.45 9.35
CA ASN A 327 -31.63 -16.48 9.71
C ASN A 327 -30.39 -16.66 8.82
N LYS A 328 -30.01 -17.91 8.51
CA LYS A 328 -28.91 -18.20 7.58
C LYS A 328 -29.16 -17.58 6.21
N GLU A 329 -30.37 -17.77 5.67
CA GLU A 329 -30.76 -17.19 4.38
C GLU A 329 -30.75 -15.66 4.40
N LEU A 330 -31.28 -15.03 5.45
CA LEU A 330 -31.27 -13.57 5.61
C LEU A 330 -29.84 -13.01 5.68
N ILE A 331 -28.94 -13.64 6.43
CA ILE A 331 -27.54 -13.21 6.53
C ILE A 331 -26.82 -13.37 5.19
N LEU A 332 -27.05 -14.46 4.45
CA LEU A 332 -26.48 -14.63 3.11
C LEU A 332 -27.02 -13.59 2.11
N GLN A 333 -28.29 -13.19 2.23
CA GLN A 333 -28.84 -12.07 1.46
C GLN A 333 -28.20 -10.74 1.85
N ALA A 334 -27.94 -10.51 3.14
CA ALA A 334 -27.22 -9.33 3.62
C ALA A 334 -25.79 -9.25 3.06
N VAL A 335 -25.08 -10.38 2.92
CA VAL A 335 -23.75 -10.44 2.27
C VAL A 335 -23.84 -10.04 0.78
N LYS A 336 -24.87 -10.50 0.06
CA LYS A 336 -25.10 -10.11 -1.34
C LYS A 336 -25.38 -8.61 -1.47
N LEU A 337 -26.24 -8.07 -0.60
CA LEU A 337 -26.49 -6.63 -0.53
C LEU A 337 -25.23 -5.84 -0.19
N TYR A 338 -24.39 -6.37 0.70
CA TYR A 338 -23.12 -5.76 1.08
C TYR A 338 -22.16 -5.66 -0.12
N ASP A 339 -22.03 -6.72 -0.91
CA ASP A 339 -21.23 -6.70 -2.16
C ASP A 339 -21.74 -5.62 -3.12
N GLN A 340 -23.05 -5.60 -3.38
CA GLN A 340 -23.66 -4.62 -4.27
C GLN A 340 -23.51 -3.17 -3.76
N MET A 341 -23.62 -2.95 -2.46
CA MET A 341 -23.41 -1.64 -1.85
C MET A 341 -21.94 -1.23 -1.96
N LEU A 342 -21.00 -2.13 -1.65
CA LEU A 342 -19.57 -1.84 -1.70
C LEU A 342 -19.12 -1.49 -3.12
N GLN A 343 -19.65 -2.18 -4.15
CA GLN A 343 -19.38 -1.85 -5.55
C GLN A 343 -19.82 -0.42 -5.89
N VAL A 344 -21.04 -0.01 -5.50
CA VAL A 344 -21.53 1.35 -5.74
C VAL A 344 -20.70 2.39 -4.98
N VAL A 345 -20.33 2.10 -3.73
CA VAL A 345 -19.45 2.96 -2.92
C VAL A 345 -18.06 3.11 -3.57
N ALA A 346 -17.52 2.03 -4.13
CA ALA A 346 -16.24 2.02 -4.84
C ALA A 346 -16.29 2.81 -6.16
N GLU A 347 -17.33 2.58 -6.98
CA GLU A 347 -17.56 3.27 -8.26
C GLU A 347 -17.69 4.79 -8.08
N ASN A 348 -18.37 5.21 -7.01
CA ASN A 348 -18.55 6.61 -6.66
C ASN A 348 -17.38 7.20 -5.84
N LYS A 349 -16.28 6.46 -5.68
CA LYS A 349 -15.02 6.92 -5.07
C LYS A 349 -15.20 7.53 -3.67
N PHE A 350 -16.02 6.88 -2.85
CA PHE A 350 -16.18 7.27 -1.45
C PHE A 350 -14.83 7.22 -0.72
N LYS A 351 -14.65 8.10 0.25
CA LYS A 351 -13.52 8.05 1.19
C LYS A 351 -13.88 7.22 2.42
N ASN A 352 -12.85 6.79 3.14
CA ASN A 352 -12.95 6.01 4.38
C ASN A 352 -13.73 4.69 4.25
N ILE A 353 -13.70 4.05 3.08
CA ILE A 353 -14.39 2.77 2.81
C ILE A 353 -13.96 1.67 3.79
N TYR A 354 -12.75 1.75 4.37
CA TYR A 354 -12.27 0.84 5.42
C TYR A 354 -13.25 0.70 6.61
N ASN A 355 -14.09 1.72 6.89
CA ASN A 355 -15.13 1.68 7.91
C ASN A 355 -16.20 0.60 7.65
N MET A 356 -16.40 0.18 6.40
CA MET A 356 -17.27 -0.93 6.01
C MET A 356 -16.54 -2.28 6.01
N CYS A 357 -15.23 -2.32 6.20
CA CYS A 357 -14.43 -3.55 6.06
C CYS A 357 -13.96 -4.11 7.40
N PHE A 358 -14.17 -3.40 8.51
CA PHE A 358 -13.83 -3.90 9.83
C PHE A 358 -14.63 -5.16 10.16
N ASN A 359 -13.92 -6.25 10.40
CA ASN A 359 -14.51 -7.48 10.87
C ASN A 359 -13.66 -8.10 11.99
N LYS A 360 -14.32 -8.74 12.96
CA LYS A 360 -13.62 -9.36 14.09
C LYS A 360 -12.76 -10.52 13.59
N LYS A 361 -11.60 -10.76 14.21
CA LYS A 361 -10.72 -11.89 13.83
C LYS A 361 -11.15 -13.23 14.43
N THR A 362 -11.98 -13.21 15.48
CA THR A 362 -12.42 -14.39 16.23
C THR A 362 -13.93 -14.50 16.24
N PHE A 363 -14.43 -15.58 15.63
CA PHE A 363 -15.84 -15.93 15.54
C PHE A 363 -16.15 -17.20 16.32
N SER A 364 -17.25 -17.19 17.07
CA SER A 364 -17.69 -18.31 17.89
C SER A 364 -18.37 -19.41 17.06
N SER A 365 -19.07 -19.05 15.97
CA SER A 365 -19.89 -20.00 15.21
C SER A 365 -19.44 -20.23 13.77
N GLU A 366 -19.97 -21.30 13.16
CA GLU A 366 -19.69 -21.67 11.77
C GLU A 366 -20.31 -20.68 10.77
N LEU A 367 -21.54 -20.22 11.01
CA LEU A 367 -22.20 -19.21 10.18
C LEU A 367 -21.36 -17.91 10.12
N GLN A 368 -20.87 -17.45 11.27
CA GLN A 368 -20.04 -16.25 11.35
C GLN A 368 -18.73 -16.39 10.58
N LYS A 369 -18.07 -17.55 10.67
CA LYS A 369 -16.88 -17.84 9.87
C LYS A 369 -17.17 -17.85 8.37
N GLU A 370 -18.30 -18.43 7.97
CA GLU A 370 -18.71 -18.55 6.58
C GLU A 370 -18.94 -17.19 5.94
N TYR A 371 -19.84 -16.36 6.47
CA TYR A 371 -20.12 -15.06 5.88
C TYR A 371 -18.92 -14.10 6.00
N SER A 372 -18.13 -14.20 7.08
CA SER A 372 -16.96 -13.34 7.26
C SER A 372 -15.88 -13.62 6.22
N LYS A 373 -15.70 -14.88 5.84
CA LYS A 373 -14.81 -15.26 4.72
C LYS A 373 -15.31 -14.67 3.40
N GLN A 374 -16.62 -14.70 3.16
CA GLN A 374 -17.23 -14.10 1.95
C GLN A 374 -17.03 -12.57 1.93
N ILE A 375 -17.31 -11.87 3.04
CA ILE A 375 -17.08 -10.43 3.18
C ILE A 375 -15.61 -10.10 2.96
N GLN A 376 -14.69 -10.85 3.56
CA GLN A 376 -13.26 -10.63 3.37
C GLN A 376 -12.84 -10.81 1.90
N GLN A 377 -13.38 -11.82 1.22
CA GLN A 377 -13.15 -11.99 -0.22
C GLN A 377 -13.68 -10.79 -1.01
N ILE A 378 -14.91 -10.35 -0.74
CA ILE A 378 -15.50 -9.16 -1.38
C ILE A 378 -14.58 -7.94 -1.22
N CYS A 379 -14.14 -7.64 0.01
CA CYS A 379 -13.24 -6.50 0.27
C CYS A 379 -11.87 -6.65 -0.41
N ASN A 380 -11.32 -7.87 -0.44
CA ASN A 380 -10.01 -8.16 -1.01
C ASN A 380 -9.95 -7.94 -2.54
N TYR A 381 -11.05 -8.20 -3.26
CA TYR A 381 -11.10 -8.12 -4.73
C TYR A 381 -11.78 -6.85 -5.26
N THR A 382 -12.44 -6.06 -4.41
CA THR A 382 -13.08 -4.80 -4.84
C THR A 382 -12.06 -3.66 -4.79
N PRO A 383 -12.00 -2.78 -5.82
CA PRO A 383 -11.03 -1.67 -5.85
C PRO A 383 -11.44 -0.52 -4.93
N ILE A 384 -11.24 -0.71 -3.62
CA ILE A 384 -11.69 0.21 -2.56
C ILE A 384 -10.55 1.00 -1.90
N ILE A 385 -9.29 0.64 -2.15
CA ILE A 385 -8.13 1.24 -1.48
C ILE A 385 -7.55 2.33 -2.36
N TYR A 386 -7.61 3.57 -1.90
CA TYR A 386 -6.93 4.68 -2.57
C TYR A 386 -5.44 4.68 -2.20
N THR A 387 -4.59 4.72 -3.22
CA THR A 387 -3.15 4.43 -3.11
C THR A 387 -2.26 5.65 -3.29
N ASN A 388 -0.99 5.53 -2.93
CA ASN A 388 0.06 6.52 -3.21
C ASN A 388 0.18 6.88 -4.71
N ASN A 389 -0.24 5.99 -5.60
CA ASN A 389 -0.30 6.21 -7.05
C ASN A 389 -1.55 6.99 -7.50
N ARG A 390 -2.30 7.59 -6.57
CA ARG A 390 -3.52 8.40 -6.84
C ARG A 390 -4.60 7.63 -7.60
N SER A 391 -4.70 6.34 -7.36
CA SER A 391 -5.69 5.45 -7.98
C SER A 391 -6.26 4.48 -6.95
N PHE A 392 -7.49 4.04 -7.21
CA PHE A 392 -8.13 2.98 -6.43
C PHE A 392 -7.63 1.62 -6.91
N SER A 393 -7.28 0.74 -5.98
CA SER A 393 -6.85 -0.63 -6.23
C SER A 393 -7.51 -1.59 -5.27
N SER A 394 -7.61 -2.86 -5.67
CA SER A 394 -7.96 -3.97 -4.79
C SER A 394 -6.69 -4.54 -4.15
N LEU A 395 -6.85 -5.40 -3.14
CA LEU A 395 -5.73 -6.11 -2.52
C LEU A 395 -5.22 -7.23 -3.44
N TYR A 396 -6.13 -7.92 -4.12
CA TYR A 396 -5.85 -8.99 -5.08
C TYR A 396 -6.54 -8.71 -6.43
N ASP A 397 -5.92 -9.18 -7.50
CA ASP A 397 -6.54 -9.28 -8.82
C ASP A 397 -7.19 -10.66 -8.97
N LYS A 398 -8.34 -10.76 -9.66
CA LYS A 398 -9.04 -12.03 -9.88
C LYS A 398 -8.17 -13.07 -10.61
N ASN A 399 -7.16 -12.61 -11.35
CA ASN A 399 -6.28 -13.45 -12.15
C ASN A 399 -4.92 -13.75 -11.50
N LYS A 400 -4.61 -13.18 -10.32
CA LYS A 400 -3.31 -13.33 -9.65
C LYS A 400 -3.48 -13.92 -8.26
N THR A 401 -2.58 -14.83 -7.90
CA THR A 401 -2.50 -15.41 -6.55
C THR A 401 -1.81 -14.48 -5.56
N ASP A 402 -0.85 -13.69 -6.04
CA ASP A 402 -0.10 -12.76 -5.21
C ASP A 402 -0.85 -11.42 -5.04
N PRO A 403 -0.74 -10.78 -3.86
CA PRO A 403 -1.36 -9.49 -3.64
C PRO A 403 -0.77 -8.44 -4.57
N ILE A 404 -1.64 -7.64 -5.18
CA ILE A 404 -1.24 -6.54 -6.08
C ILE A 404 -1.00 -5.22 -5.34
N LEU A 405 -1.39 -5.15 -4.07
CA LEU A 405 -1.24 -3.99 -3.19
C LEU A 405 -0.63 -4.42 -1.85
N LEU A 406 0.21 -3.59 -1.27
CA LEU A 406 0.87 -3.87 0.00
C LEU A 406 0.28 -3.00 1.11
N ILE A 407 -0.18 -3.62 2.19
CA ILE A 407 -0.67 -2.95 3.40
C ILE A 407 0.38 -3.14 4.49
N PRO A 408 1.23 -2.12 4.74
CA PRO A 408 2.24 -2.21 5.77
C PRO A 408 1.62 -2.13 7.16
N ASN A 409 2.13 -2.98 8.06
CA ASN A 409 1.76 -2.96 9.46
C ASN A 409 2.99 -3.20 10.36
N CYS A 410 3.01 -2.53 11.50
CA CYS A 410 4.00 -2.70 12.54
C CYS A 410 3.32 -2.52 13.91
N ASP A 411 3.73 -3.33 14.90
CA ASP A 411 3.21 -3.22 16.27
C ASP A 411 3.54 -1.85 16.90
N ASP A 412 4.68 -1.27 16.50
CA ASP A 412 5.09 0.08 16.88
C ASP A 412 4.61 1.10 15.84
N ASN A 413 3.76 2.04 16.25
CA ASN A 413 3.18 3.07 15.38
C ASN A 413 4.24 3.97 14.73
N ASN A 414 5.31 4.32 15.44
CA ASN A 414 6.35 5.21 14.91
C ASN A 414 7.12 4.49 13.79
N ILE A 415 7.50 3.23 14.05
CA ILE A 415 8.16 2.38 13.07
C ILE A 415 7.23 2.07 11.89
N GLY A 416 5.92 1.94 12.11
CA GLY A 416 4.93 1.76 11.05
C GLY A 416 4.90 2.93 10.06
N MET A 417 5.01 4.17 10.54
CA MET A 417 5.11 5.35 9.66
C MET A 417 6.44 5.38 8.90
N GLU A 418 7.56 5.09 9.57
CA GLU A 418 8.88 5.01 8.95
C GLU A 418 8.91 3.89 7.87
N LEU A 419 8.24 2.75 8.11
CA LEU A 419 8.09 1.65 7.14
C LEU A 419 7.29 2.06 5.91
N TRP A 420 6.20 2.82 6.08
CA TRP A 420 5.43 3.36 4.97
C TRP A 420 6.30 4.28 4.09
N ASP A 421 7.08 5.16 4.72
CA ASP A 421 7.98 6.07 4.01
C ASP A 421 9.06 5.31 3.23
N LEU A 422 9.60 4.21 3.79
CA LEU A 422 10.54 3.34 3.08
C LEU A 422 9.94 2.72 1.82
N LEU A 423 8.72 2.17 1.92
CA LEU A 423 8.06 1.51 0.78
C LEU A 423 7.70 2.53 -0.31
N ASN A 424 7.29 3.74 0.08
CA ASN A 424 6.95 4.80 -0.86
C ASN A 424 8.15 5.33 -1.68
N LEU A 425 9.37 5.18 -1.16
CA LEU A 425 10.60 5.61 -1.85
C LEU A 425 11.06 4.61 -2.94
N MET A 426 10.56 3.38 -2.94
CA MET A 426 10.93 2.38 -3.94
C MET A 426 10.10 2.54 -5.23
N LYS A 427 10.75 2.33 -6.37
CA LYS A 427 10.12 2.20 -7.68
C LYS A 427 9.77 0.74 -7.99
N ASN A 428 8.77 0.55 -8.85
CA ASN A 428 8.30 -0.77 -9.30
C ASN A 428 7.85 -1.70 -8.15
N VAL A 429 7.46 -1.13 -7.01
CA VAL A 429 6.83 -1.86 -5.93
C VAL A 429 5.32 -1.74 -6.07
N ASN A 430 4.62 -2.78 -5.63
CA ASN A 430 3.16 -2.77 -5.57
C ASN A 430 2.66 -1.53 -4.81
N PRO A 431 1.56 -0.89 -5.27
CA PRO A 431 0.97 0.26 -4.60
C PRO A 431 0.74 0.02 -3.11
N ILE A 432 0.78 1.10 -2.33
CA ILE A 432 0.46 1.09 -0.90
C ILE A 432 -0.69 2.07 -0.62
N PRO A 433 -1.51 1.86 0.43
CA PRO A 433 -2.53 2.83 0.84
C PRO A 433 -1.93 4.21 1.13
N GLU A 434 -2.73 5.27 1.05
CA GLU A 434 -2.29 6.59 1.52
C GLU A 434 -1.83 6.57 2.98
N LYS A 435 -0.84 7.40 3.30
CA LYS A 435 -0.20 7.45 4.63
C LYS A 435 -1.22 7.62 5.76
N GLU A 436 -2.22 8.48 5.57
CA GLU A 436 -3.25 8.79 6.57
C GLU A 436 -4.22 7.62 6.82
N THR A 437 -4.51 6.81 5.79
CA THR A 437 -5.49 5.71 5.87
C THR A 437 -4.84 4.34 6.07
N CYS A 438 -3.51 4.25 5.97
CA CYS A 438 -2.78 2.99 6.02
C CYS A 438 -3.06 2.17 7.29
N LYS A 439 -3.04 2.83 8.46
CA LYS A 439 -3.34 2.16 9.74
C LYS A 439 -4.77 1.63 9.79
N SER A 440 -5.72 2.39 9.25
CA SER A 440 -7.12 1.97 9.18
C SER A 440 -7.30 0.75 8.29
N TRP A 441 -6.62 0.72 7.14
CA TRP A 441 -6.60 -0.45 6.24
C TRP A 441 -5.90 -1.67 6.86
N ALA A 442 -4.81 -1.48 7.61
CA ALA A 442 -4.15 -2.56 8.34
C ALA A 442 -5.00 -3.18 9.46
N ASN A 443 -5.94 -2.38 10.01
CA ASN A 443 -6.91 -2.87 10.99
C ASN A 443 -8.14 -3.53 10.32
N ALA A 444 -8.59 -2.99 9.18
CA ALA A 444 -9.77 -3.47 8.47
C ALA A 444 -9.50 -4.73 7.64
N LEU A 445 -8.34 -4.82 7.00
CA LEU A 445 -7.90 -5.95 6.19
C LEU A 445 -6.69 -6.63 6.81
N ASN A 446 -6.32 -7.81 6.30
CA ASN A 446 -5.13 -8.50 6.76
C ASN A 446 -3.88 -7.82 6.17
N PRO A 447 -3.00 -7.24 7.00
CA PRO A 447 -1.76 -6.67 6.51
C PRO A 447 -0.88 -7.79 5.94
N ASN A 448 -0.20 -7.50 4.83
CA ASN A 448 0.58 -8.48 4.07
C ASN A 448 2.09 -8.17 4.03
N ILE A 449 2.51 -7.02 4.57
CA ILE A 449 3.92 -6.68 4.73
C ILE A 449 4.16 -6.07 6.12
N ASN A 450 5.23 -6.52 6.76
CA ASN A 450 5.76 -5.96 7.99
C ASN A 450 7.28 -5.83 7.86
N LEU A 451 7.96 -5.27 8.86
CA LEU A 451 9.41 -5.06 8.79
C LEU A 451 10.18 -6.40 8.66
N GLU A 452 9.74 -7.44 9.34
CA GLU A 452 10.35 -8.77 9.25
C GLU A 452 10.20 -9.39 7.85
N GLY A 453 9.03 -9.23 7.23
CA GLY A 453 8.75 -9.64 5.86
C GLY A 453 9.59 -8.87 4.85
N LEU A 454 9.80 -7.57 5.08
CA LEU A 454 10.71 -6.75 4.28
C LEU A 454 12.17 -7.23 4.43
N CYS A 455 12.63 -7.51 5.65
CA CYS A 455 13.97 -8.10 5.90
C CYS A 455 14.13 -9.44 5.18
N ASN A 456 13.12 -10.31 5.25
CA ASN A 456 13.12 -11.59 4.55
C ASN A 456 13.19 -11.39 3.02
N TRP A 457 12.40 -10.48 2.47
CA TRP A 457 12.45 -10.15 1.04
C TRP A 457 13.83 -9.66 0.61
N ILE A 458 14.45 -8.77 1.39
CA ILE A 458 15.80 -8.28 1.12
C ILE A 458 16.82 -9.41 1.17
N SER A 459 16.72 -10.30 2.16
CA SER A 459 17.66 -11.42 2.33
C SER A 459 17.64 -12.45 1.19
N LYS A 460 16.61 -12.43 0.35
CA LYS A 460 16.55 -13.26 -0.87
C LYS A 460 17.37 -12.68 -2.02
N PHE A 461 17.75 -11.41 -1.95
CA PHE A 461 18.68 -10.83 -2.92
C PHE A 461 20.11 -11.19 -2.53
N GLU A 462 20.83 -11.84 -3.45
CA GLU A 462 22.26 -12.14 -3.24
C GLU A 462 23.14 -10.90 -3.47
N THR A 463 22.75 -10.03 -4.41
CA THR A 463 23.52 -8.85 -4.85
C THR A 463 22.66 -7.58 -4.85
N ALA A 464 23.29 -6.44 -4.59
CA ALA A 464 22.63 -5.12 -4.59
C ALA A 464 22.20 -4.66 -5.99
N GLU A 465 22.72 -5.26 -7.06
CA GLU A 465 22.28 -4.97 -8.44
C GLU A 465 20.82 -5.35 -8.66
N LYS A 466 20.37 -6.46 -8.07
CA LYS A 466 18.95 -6.86 -8.15
C LYS A 466 18.05 -5.87 -7.42
N LEU A 467 18.54 -5.31 -6.30
CA LEU A 467 17.84 -4.28 -5.54
C LEU A 467 17.83 -2.92 -6.27
N LEU A 468 18.90 -2.61 -7.03
CA LEU A 468 19.02 -1.37 -7.80
C LEU A 468 17.88 -1.18 -8.81
N ASN A 469 17.28 -2.27 -9.32
CA ASN A 469 16.12 -2.20 -10.22
C ASN A 469 14.88 -1.52 -9.61
N HIS A 470 14.87 -1.32 -8.29
CA HIS A 470 13.82 -0.61 -7.56
C HIS A 470 14.16 0.87 -7.29
N PHE A 471 15.28 1.39 -7.82
CA PHE A 471 15.76 2.74 -7.57
C PHE A 471 16.31 3.39 -8.85
N ASP A 472 16.33 4.72 -8.91
CA ASP A 472 16.86 5.45 -10.09
C ASP A 472 18.38 5.43 -10.15
N THR A 473 19.01 5.60 -8.99
CA THR A 473 20.46 5.76 -8.87
C THR A 473 20.99 4.94 -7.71
N LYS A 474 22.27 4.54 -7.80
CA LYS A 474 22.96 3.85 -6.70
C LYS A 474 22.94 4.67 -5.40
N GLU A 475 23.07 5.99 -5.50
CA GLU A 475 23.00 6.90 -4.35
C GLU A 475 21.65 6.84 -3.64
N SER A 476 20.54 6.84 -4.39
CA SER A 476 19.20 6.75 -3.80
C SER A 476 18.99 5.42 -3.07
N MET A 477 19.54 4.32 -3.61
CA MET A 477 19.53 3.00 -2.95
C MET A 477 20.35 3.00 -1.66
N TYR A 478 21.55 3.61 -1.65
CA TYR A 478 22.35 3.72 -0.43
C TYR A 478 21.71 4.61 0.65
N GLN A 479 21.07 5.72 0.26
CA GLN A 479 20.28 6.55 1.18
C GLN A 479 19.10 5.78 1.76
N TRP A 480 18.41 5.01 0.92
CA TRP A 480 17.31 4.14 1.36
C TRP A 480 17.78 3.07 2.34
N LEU A 481 18.89 2.37 2.04
CA LEU A 481 19.48 1.37 2.92
C LEU A 481 19.91 1.96 4.27
N THR A 482 20.43 3.19 4.27
CA THR A 482 20.80 3.90 5.52
C THR A 482 19.58 4.05 6.43
N LYS A 483 18.47 4.58 5.90
CA LYS A 483 17.20 4.72 6.66
C LYS A 483 16.64 3.35 7.08
N PHE A 484 16.71 2.36 6.19
CA PHE A 484 16.28 1.00 6.48
C PHE A 484 17.06 0.40 7.66
N TYR A 485 18.39 0.55 7.70
CA TYR A 485 19.19 0.07 8.82
C TYR A 485 18.84 0.78 10.13
N GLU A 486 18.62 2.11 10.12
CA GLU A 486 18.14 2.84 11.31
C GLU A 486 16.87 2.23 11.90
N ILE A 487 15.90 1.90 11.05
CA ILE A 487 14.62 1.31 11.45
C ILE A 487 14.81 -0.11 12.00
N VAL A 488 15.62 -0.92 11.33
CA VAL A 488 15.89 -2.31 11.72
C VAL A 488 16.60 -2.40 13.08
N PHE A 489 17.53 -1.47 13.38
CA PHE A 489 18.20 -1.43 14.68
C PHE A 489 17.25 -1.00 15.81
N LYS A 490 16.30 -0.08 15.54
CA LYS A 490 15.29 0.34 16.53
C LYS A 490 14.27 -0.76 16.82
N TYR A 491 13.86 -1.53 15.82
CA TYR A 491 12.78 -2.51 15.96
C TYR A 491 13.19 -3.72 16.80
N LYS A 492 12.44 -3.97 17.89
CA LYS A 492 12.64 -5.12 18.81
C LYS A 492 14.10 -5.33 19.19
N GLU A 493 14.80 -4.26 19.56
CA GLU A 493 16.20 -4.32 19.98
C GLU A 493 17.12 -5.01 18.95
N GLY A 494 16.85 -4.82 17.66
CA GLY A 494 17.66 -5.35 16.57
C GLY A 494 17.54 -6.86 16.35
N GLU A 495 16.44 -7.50 16.74
CA GLU A 495 16.21 -8.94 16.51
C GLU A 495 16.40 -9.34 15.03
N CYS A 496 15.92 -8.50 14.11
CA CYS A 496 16.03 -8.71 12.66
C CYS A 496 17.49 -8.71 12.16
N VAL A 497 18.38 -7.95 12.81
CA VAL A 497 19.82 -7.85 12.49
C VAL A 497 20.51 -9.20 12.65
N LYS A 498 20.11 -9.98 13.66
CA LYS A 498 20.69 -11.29 13.96
C LYS A 498 20.12 -12.40 13.06
N LYS A 499 18.88 -12.22 12.61
CA LYS A 499 18.10 -13.26 11.91
C LYS A 499 18.31 -13.27 10.39
N TYR A 500 18.44 -12.10 9.75
CA TYR A 500 18.48 -11.98 8.29
C TYR A 500 19.80 -11.42 7.77
N ASN A 501 20.23 -11.86 6.58
CA ASN A 501 21.36 -11.26 5.89
C ASN A 501 20.89 -10.07 5.03
N ILE A 502 20.96 -8.87 5.58
CA ILE A 502 20.39 -7.64 4.98
C ILE A 502 21.41 -6.51 4.84
N PHE A 503 22.64 -6.73 5.31
CA PHE A 503 23.72 -5.74 5.27
C PHE A 503 24.60 -5.97 4.05
N ILE A 504 24.90 -4.90 3.31
CA ILE A 504 25.80 -4.98 2.16
C ILE A 504 27.27 -4.94 2.61
N ASN A 505 28.08 -5.83 2.06
CA ASN A 505 29.54 -5.77 2.17
C ASN A 505 30.16 -4.90 1.07
N GLN A 506 31.49 -4.76 1.05
CA GLN A 506 32.23 -4.00 0.04
C GLN A 506 32.14 -4.60 -1.38
N GLU A 507 31.71 -5.87 -1.51
CA GLU A 507 31.40 -6.49 -2.81
C GLU A 507 29.95 -6.23 -3.25
N ASN A 508 29.18 -5.40 -2.52
CA ASN A 508 27.76 -5.13 -2.74
C ASN A 508 26.88 -6.40 -2.70
N THR A 509 27.21 -7.35 -1.82
CA THR A 509 26.45 -8.59 -1.63
C THR A 509 25.86 -8.68 -0.22
N PHE A 510 24.72 -9.36 -0.09
CA PHE A 510 24.00 -9.58 1.17
C PHE A 510 24.31 -10.95 1.78
N THR A 511 25.43 -11.59 1.44
CA THR A 511 25.69 -13.00 1.81
C THR A 511 26.21 -13.18 3.24
N THR A 512 26.71 -12.11 3.86
CA THR A 512 27.43 -12.18 5.13
C THR A 512 26.51 -11.79 6.29
N LYS A 513 26.41 -12.66 7.31
CA LYS A 513 25.72 -12.35 8.56
C LYS A 513 26.34 -11.13 9.22
N PHE A 514 25.53 -10.30 9.87
CA PHE A 514 25.98 -9.09 10.55
C PHE A 514 27.13 -9.35 11.56
N GLN A 515 27.06 -10.43 12.32
CA GLN A 515 28.12 -10.82 13.30
C GLN A 515 29.49 -11.08 12.65
N ASN A 516 29.51 -11.40 11.36
CA ASN A 516 30.71 -11.69 10.60
C ASN A 516 31.14 -10.51 9.71
N LEU A 517 30.43 -9.38 9.77
CA LEU A 517 30.78 -8.14 9.10
C LEU A 517 31.60 -7.25 10.03
N TYR A 518 32.69 -6.71 9.49
CA TYR A 518 33.61 -5.83 10.19
C TYR A 518 33.52 -4.42 9.62
N ILE A 519 33.60 -3.41 10.49
CA ILE A 519 33.72 -2.02 10.06
C ILE A 519 35.16 -1.77 9.61
N ASP A 520 35.31 -1.15 8.44
CA ASP A 520 36.58 -0.70 7.90
C ASP A 520 37.05 0.56 8.64
N SER A 521 38.09 0.43 9.48
CA SER A 521 38.72 1.55 10.19
C SER A 521 39.86 2.16 9.39
N ASN A 522 39.56 2.64 8.18
CA ASN A 522 40.51 3.29 7.28
C ASN A 522 41.65 2.34 6.84
N ILE A 523 41.27 1.15 6.38
CA ILE A 523 42.20 0.16 5.86
C ILE A 523 42.72 0.62 4.49
N ASP A 524 44.03 0.53 4.27
CA ASP A 524 44.65 0.81 2.98
C ASP A 524 44.20 -0.24 1.93
N GLU A 525 43.60 0.21 0.83
CA GLU A 525 43.14 -0.65 -0.27
C GLU A 525 44.25 -1.52 -0.82
N ALA A 526 45.49 -1.02 -0.88
CA ALA A 526 46.62 -1.80 -1.36
C ALA A 526 46.91 -3.02 -0.46
N LEU A 527 46.70 -2.91 0.85
CA LEU A 527 46.85 -4.03 1.78
C LEU A 527 45.71 -5.04 1.64
N ILE A 528 44.49 -4.58 1.36
CA ILE A 528 43.33 -5.45 1.08
C ILE A 528 43.59 -6.24 -0.21
N ASP A 529 44.08 -5.58 -1.26
CA ASP A 529 44.40 -6.21 -2.54
C ASP A 529 45.53 -7.24 -2.39
N ILE A 530 46.61 -6.91 -1.68
CA ILE A 530 47.71 -7.85 -1.38
C ILE A 530 47.19 -9.09 -0.66
N LEU A 531 46.35 -8.92 0.38
CA LEU A 531 45.80 -10.06 1.12
C LEU A 531 44.81 -10.87 0.27
N SER A 532 44.11 -10.20 -0.66
CA SER A 532 43.21 -10.84 -1.63
C SER A 532 43.96 -11.64 -2.69
N ASP A 533 45.11 -11.16 -3.16
CA ASP A 533 46.00 -11.89 -4.07
C ASP A 533 46.53 -13.19 -3.43
N PHE A 534 46.70 -13.21 -2.10
CA PHE A 534 46.97 -14.45 -1.36
C PHE A 534 45.73 -15.38 -1.23
N GLY A 535 44.65 -15.10 -1.95
CA GLY A 535 43.41 -15.89 -1.99
C GLY A 535 42.44 -15.67 -0.82
N ALA A 536 42.64 -14.64 0.01
CA ALA A 536 41.68 -14.32 1.08
C ALA A 536 40.57 -13.39 0.57
N LYS A 537 39.31 -13.78 0.74
CA LYS A 537 38.18 -12.88 0.47
C LYS A 537 38.03 -11.94 1.66
N VAL A 538 38.61 -10.74 1.58
CA VAL A 538 38.58 -9.76 2.69
C VAL A 538 37.39 -8.83 2.53
N ARG A 539 37.14 -8.34 1.30
CA ARG A 539 36.07 -7.39 0.95
C ARG A 539 34.68 -7.93 1.27
N ASN A 540 34.45 -9.25 1.15
CA ASN A 540 33.17 -9.88 1.53
C ASN A 540 32.87 -9.86 3.05
N THR A 541 33.89 -9.64 3.89
CA THR A 541 33.76 -9.54 5.35
C THR A 541 33.73 -8.09 5.85
N LEU A 542 33.98 -7.11 4.98
CA LEU A 542 33.98 -5.69 5.34
C LEU A 542 32.65 -5.06 4.96
N PHE A 543 32.10 -4.23 5.85
CA PHE A 543 30.89 -3.46 5.57
C PHE A 543 31.17 -2.39 4.50
N SER A 544 30.14 -2.09 3.68
CA SER A 544 30.27 -1.12 2.59
C SER A 544 30.66 0.28 3.08
N LYS A 545 31.62 0.93 2.39
CA LYS A 545 32.06 2.30 2.68
C LYS A 545 31.03 3.36 2.30
N HIS A 546 30.06 3.00 1.46
CA HIS A 546 29.06 3.94 0.94
C HIS A 546 27.89 4.18 1.90
N ILE A 547 27.77 3.41 2.97
CA ILE A 547 26.69 3.50 3.95
C ILE A 547 27.26 3.81 5.31
N LYS A 548 26.65 4.77 6.02
CA LYS A 548 26.95 5.03 7.43
C LYS A 548 26.01 4.19 8.29
N LEU A 549 26.58 3.40 9.21
CA LEU A 549 25.78 2.71 10.20
C LEU A 549 25.19 3.71 11.21
N PRO A 550 23.96 3.48 11.71
CA PRO A 550 23.33 4.33 12.72
C PRO A 550 24.13 4.33 14.03
N GLU A 551 24.04 5.40 14.83
CA GLU A 551 24.76 5.44 16.13
C GLU A 551 24.33 4.32 17.09
N ILE A 552 23.06 3.90 17.01
CA ILE A 552 22.45 2.79 17.76
C ILE A 552 23.17 1.46 17.49
N SER A 553 23.85 1.32 16.35
CA SER A 553 24.59 0.11 16.03
C SER A 553 25.80 -0.11 16.97
N LYS A 554 26.25 0.91 17.69
CA LYS A 554 27.37 0.80 18.66
C LYS A 554 27.04 -0.14 19.83
N ASP A 555 25.76 -0.31 20.14
CA ASP A 555 25.29 -1.18 21.23
C ASP A 555 25.39 -2.68 20.88
N PHE A 556 25.74 -3.03 19.63
CA PHE A 556 25.73 -4.39 19.11
C PHE A 556 27.12 -5.07 18.96
N GLU A 557 28.14 -4.63 19.72
CA GLU A 557 29.52 -5.19 19.69
C GLU A 557 30.07 -5.42 18.26
N ILE A 558 30.13 -4.37 17.44
CA ILE A 558 30.64 -4.50 16.07
C ILE A 558 32.18 -4.48 16.06
N ASN A 559 32.77 -5.57 15.62
CA ASN A 559 34.22 -5.69 15.47
C ASN A 559 34.74 -4.79 14.34
N LYS A 560 35.89 -4.15 14.59
CA LYS A 560 36.59 -3.31 13.62
C LYS A 560 37.83 -4.04 13.10
N LYS A 561 38.10 -3.91 11.80
CA LYS A 561 39.41 -4.30 11.23
C LYS A 561 40.18 -3.02 10.91
N ASN A 562 41.47 -3.03 11.25
CA ASN A 562 42.42 -1.95 10.97
C ASN A 562 43.59 -2.49 10.13
N ASN A 563 44.51 -1.60 9.76
CA ASN A 563 45.71 -1.97 9.01
C ASN A 563 46.57 -3.00 9.74
N GLU A 564 46.66 -2.96 11.07
CA GLU A 564 47.42 -3.92 11.88
C GLU A 564 46.88 -5.35 11.76
N TYR A 565 45.55 -5.52 11.81
CA TYR A 565 44.93 -6.84 11.66
C TYR A 565 45.24 -7.44 10.28
N ILE A 566 45.08 -6.65 9.23
CA ILE A 566 45.36 -7.09 7.84
C ILE A 566 46.86 -7.38 7.69
N ALA A 567 47.73 -6.52 8.22
CA ALA A 567 49.17 -6.72 8.23
C ALA A 567 49.57 -8.00 8.95
N SER A 568 49.00 -8.29 10.12
CA SER A 568 49.28 -9.52 10.87
C SER A 568 48.97 -10.79 10.06
N LYS A 569 47.89 -10.78 9.28
CA LYS A 569 47.48 -11.91 8.42
C LYS A 569 48.35 -12.05 7.18
N ILE A 570 48.76 -10.93 6.59
CA ILE A 570 49.79 -10.94 5.54
C ILE A 570 51.09 -11.49 6.12
N CYS A 571 51.51 -11.07 7.32
CA CYS A 571 52.71 -11.55 7.99
C CYS A 571 52.69 -13.06 8.22
N GLU A 572 51.57 -13.59 8.71
CA GLU A 572 51.37 -15.03 8.93
C GLU A 572 51.54 -15.82 7.63
N LYS A 573 50.93 -15.37 6.52
CA LYS A 573 51.03 -16.01 5.21
C LYS A 573 52.45 -15.92 4.63
N VAL A 574 53.08 -14.75 4.71
CA VAL A 574 54.45 -14.54 4.22
C VAL A 574 55.44 -15.40 5.01
N ARG A 575 55.31 -15.47 6.35
CA ARG A 575 56.14 -16.37 7.18
C ARG A 575 55.96 -17.83 6.78
N ARG A 576 54.73 -18.29 6.56
CA ARG A 576 54.47 -19.67 6.14
C ARG A 576 55.20 -20.00 4.83
N ILE A 577 55.13 -19.10 3.85
CA ILE A 577 55.80 -19.25 2.55
C ILE A 577 57.33 -19.23 2.70
N LEU A 578 57.89 -18.31 3.49
CA LEU A 578 59.33 -18.24 3.75
C LEU A 578 59.86 -19.47 4.51
N VAL A 579 59.06 -20.06 5.40
CA VAL A 579 59.39 -21.31 6.10
C VAL A 579 59.34 -22.50 5.14
N GLU A 580 58.34 -22.58 4.26
CA GLU A 580 58.24 -23.62 3.22
C GLU A 580 59.43 -23.56 2.23
N GLU A 581 59.93 -22.37 1.91
CA GLU A 581 61.11 -22.16 1.07
C GLU A 581 62.43 -22.56 1.77
N THR A 582 62.60 -22.17 3.03
CA THR A 582 63.82 -22.49 3.81
C THR A 582 63.93 -23.98 4.14
N GLN A 583 62.82 -24.71 4.17
CA GLN A 583 62.77 -26.17 4.33
C GLN A 583 62.92 -26.94 3.01
N ASN A 584 63.17 -26.27 1.87
CA ASN A 584 63.38 -26.87 0.54
C ASN A 584 62.20 -27.74 0.01
N THR A 585 60.99 -27.56 0.53
CA THR A 585 59.82 -28.37 0.12
C THR A 585 59.07 -27.78 -1.08
N LYS A 586 59.20 -26.49 -1.36
CA LYS A 586 58.59 -25.83 -2.54
C LYS A 586 59.37 -24.57 -2.95
N LYS A 587 59.64 -24.40 -4.25
CA LYS A 587 60.22 -23.16 -4.81
C LYS A 587 59.08 -22.16 -5.05
N ARG A 588 59.30 -20.87 -4.71
CA ARG A 588 58.34 -19.78 -4.92
C ARG A 588 57.83 -19.76 -6.36
N ASP A 589 56.53 -19.67 -6.55
CA ASP A 589 55.95 -19.49 -7.88
C ASP A 589 55.95 -18.01 -8.31
N GLU A 590 55.81 -17.77 -9.61
CA GLU A 590 55.83 -16.42 -10.20
C GLU A 590 54.71 -15.52 -9.65
N GLN A 591 53.57 -16.10 -9.26
CA GLN A 591 52.44 -15.36 -8.70
C GLN A 591 52.73 -14.87 -7.27
N THR A 592 53.31 -15.71 -6.42
CA THR A 592 53.71 -15.35 -5.05
C THR A 592 54.81 -14.28 -5.06
N GLN A 593 55.75 -14.36 -6.02
CA GLN A 593 56.78 -13.33 -6.20
C GLN A 593 56.18 -11.98 -6.61
N LYS A 594 55.15 -11.95 -7.47
CA LYS A 594 54.40 -10.73 -7.80
C LYS A 594 53.73 -10.11 -6.56
N ILE A 595 53.19 -10.93 -5.66
CA ILE A 595 52.59 -10.44 -4.41
C ILE A 595 53.65 -9.84 -3.48
N PHE A 596 54.81 -10.49 -3.36
CA PHE A 596 55.92 -9.98 -2.54
C PHE A 596 56.47 -8.67 -3.10
N ASN A 597 56.55 -8.54 -4.43
CA ASN A 597 56.90 -7.29 -5.10
C ASN A 597 55.91 -6.16 -4.78
N LYS A 598 54.59 -6.43 -4.74
CA LYS A 598 53.57 -5.45 -4.31
C LYS A 598 53.77 -5.02 -2.86
N ILE A 599 54.11 -5.94 -1.96
CA ILE A 599 54.42 -5.64 -0.54
C ILE A 599 55.65 -4.73 -0.46
N THR A 600 56.74 -5.04 -1.18
CA THR A 600 57.95 -4.22 -1.20
C THR A 600 57.67 -2.81 -1.75
N LEU A 601 56.88 -2.71 -2.82
CA LEU A 601 56.45 -1.42 -3.36
C LEU A 601 55.63 -0.61 -2.35
N TRP A 602 54.76 -1.28 -1.58
CA TRP A 602 53.99 -0.63 -0.52
C TRP A 602 54.88 -0.14 0.63
N PHE A 603 55.88 -0.92 1.06
CA PHE A 603 56.88 -0.48 2.04
C PHE A 603 57.68 0.75 1.61
N LEU A 604 57.98 0.87 0.32
CA LEU A 604 58.69 2.03 -0.23
C LEU A 604 57.82 3.28 -0.26
N LYS A 605 56.51 3.13 -0.53
CA LYS A 605 55.56 4.24 -0.55
C LYS A 605 55.17 4.71 0.86
N ASN A 606 55.13 3.81 1.85
CA ASN A 606 54.67 4.07 3.21
C ASN A 606 55.68 3.60 4.28
N PRO A 607 56.88 4.20 4.38
CA PRO A 607 57.99 3.67 5.16
C PRO A 607 57.78 3.69 6.69
N GLU A 608 57.11 4.71 7.23
CA GLU A 608 56.87 4.83 8.68
C GLU A 608 55.79 3.84 9.16
N LEU A 609 54.66 3.77 8.45
CA LEU A 609 53.58 2.81 8.74
C LEU A 609 54.05 1.35 8.56
N ALA A 610 54.89 1.08 7.56
CA ALA A 610 55.42 -0.26 7.33
C ALA A 610 56.33 -0.75 8.47
N LYS A 611 57.16 0.12 9.05
CA LYS A 611 57.98 -0.24 10.23
C LYS A 611 57.12 -0.57 11.44
N GLU A 612 56.03 0.15 11.62
CA GLU A 612 55.14 0.00 12.77
C GLU A 612 54.30 -1.29 12.70
N ILE A 613 53.67 -1.56 11.55
CA ILE A 613 52.72 -2.69 11.43
C ILE A 613 53.33 -3.97 10.84
N PHE A 614 54.49 -3.89 10.18
CA PHE A 614 55.21 -5.03 9.57
C PHE A 614 56.63 -5.22 10.13
N PHE A 615 56.87 -4.90 11.42
CA PHE A 615 58.21 -4.90 12.05
C PHE A 615 59.12 -6.07 11.59
N ASP A 616 58.67 -7.31 11.75
CA ASP A 616 59.49 -8.51 11.46
C ASP A 616 59.81 -8.70 9.97
N ILE A 617 58.85 -8.38 9.09
CA ILE A 617 59.03 -8.55 7.64
C ILE A 617 59.78 -7.37 7.04
N TYR A 618 59.65 -6.19 7.66
CA TYR A 618 60.35 -4.99 7.25
C TYR A 618 61.85 -5.08 7.53
N GLU A 619 62.26 -5.62 8.69
CA GLU A 619 63.68 -5.94 8.95
C GLU A 619 64.21 -6.99 7.96
N GLY A 620 63.40 -8.01 7.67
CA GLY A 620 63.68 -9.05 6.69
C GLY A 620 63.38 -8.70 5.23
N LYS A 621 63.17 -7.42 4.87
CA LYS A 621 62.66 -7.02 3.53
C LYS A 621 63.51 -7.50 2.35
N HIS A 622 64.78 -7.76 2.59
CA HIS A 622 65.71 -8.33 1.61
C HIS A 622 65.37 -9.78 1.21
N ASN A 623 64.56 -10.50 1.99
CA ASN A 623 64.10 -11.85 1.69
C ASN A 623 62.85 -11.88 0.79
N LEU A 624 62.23 -10.72 0.55
CA LEU A 624 61.07 -10.57 -0.33
C LEU A 624 61.46 -10.51 -1.82
N CYS A 625 62.73 -10.18 -2.13
CA CYS A 625 63.24 -10.06 -3.50
C CYS A 625 64.51 -10.91 -3.66
N THR A 626 64.59 -11.74 -4.69
CA THR A 626 65.78 -12.53 -4.99
C THR A 626 66.86 -11.65 -5.62
N LYS A 627 68.13 -12.00 -5.42
CA LYS A 627 69.27 -11.24 -6.01
C LYS A 627 69.23 -11.21 -7.54
N GLU A 628 68.70 -12.26 -8.16
CA GLU A 628 68.56 -12.38 -9.62
C GLU A 628 67.51 -11.40 -10.18
N GLU A 629 66.34 -11.26 -9.54
CA GLU A 629 65.33 -10.27 -9.95
C GLU A 629 65.82 -8.82 -9.80
N LEU A 630 66.66 -8.55 -8.79
CA LEU A 630 67.15 -7.20 -8.52
C LEU A 630 68.09 -6.73 -9.64
N ILE A 631 68.87 -7.65 -10.21
CA ILE A 631 69.71 -7.42 -11.39
C ILE A 631 68.83 -7.23 -12.63
N GLU A 632 67.87 -8.13 -12.87
CA GLU A 632 66.97 -8.05 -14.03
C GLU A 632 66.15 -6.76 -14.04
N LYS A 633 65.67 -6.29 -12.87
CA LYS A 633 64.94 -5.02 -12.74
C LYS A 633 65.83 -3.80 -12.97
N PHE A 634 67.11 -3.87 -12.61
CA PHE A 634 68.07 -2.81 -12.92
C PHE A 634 68.30 -2.73 -14.43
N GLU A 635 68.48 -3.87 -15.10
CA GLU A 635 68.65 -3.94 -16.56
C GLU A 635 67.40 -3.42 -17.29
N TYR A 636 66.18 -3.83 -16.89
CA TYR A 636 64.97 -3.31 -17.51
C TYR A 636 64.74 -1.83 -17.26
N ALA A 637 65.05 -1.32 -16.06
CA ALA A 637 64.94 0.11 -15.76
C ALA A 637 65.92 0.94 -16.60
N GLU A 638 67.14 0.43 -16.81
CA GLU A 638 68.16 1.04 -17.67
C GLU A 638 67.72 1.02 -19.14
N GLN A 639 67.29 -0.14 -19.66
CA GLN A 639 66.76 -0.27 -21.04
C GLN A 639 65.53 0.60 -21.28
N THR A 640 64.64 0.72 -20.28
CA THR A 640 63.44 1.58 -20.39
C THR A 640 63.83 3.04 -20.45
N LYS A 641 64.80 3.47 -19.62
CA LYS A 641 65.33 4.83 -19.65
C LYS A 641 66.02 5.14 -20.99
N GLU A 642 66.86 4.23 -21.47
CA GLU A 642 67.50 4.33 -22.79
C GLU A 642 66.47 4.42 -23.92
N THR A 643 65.38 3.66 -23.84
CA THR A 643 64.30 3.69 -24.84
C THR A 643 63.54 5.02 -24.80
N LEU A 644 63.20 5.53 -23.60
CA LEU A 644 62.55 6.83 -23.44
C LEU A 644 63.42 7.96 -23.98
N ASP A 645 64.73 7.93 -23.68
CA ASP A 645 65.71 8.90 -24.19
C ASP A 645 65.84 8.81 -25.72
N ARG A 646 65.87 7.59 -26.30
CA ARG A 646 65.95 7.37 -27.75
C ARG A 646 64.76 7.96 -28.52
N PHE A 647 63.57 7.93 -27.93
CA PHE A 647 62.36 8.50 -28.52
C PHE A 647 62.04 9.92 -28.03
N ASN A 648 62.95 10.53 -27.25
CA ASN A 648 62.82 11.89 -26.71
C ASN A 648 61.55 12.10 -25.85
N ILE A 649 61.16 11.05 -25.12
CA ILE A 649 59.99 11.06 -24.26
C ILE A 649 60.45 11.40 -22.83
N PRO A 650 60.00 12.52 -22.25
CA PRO A 650 60.52 13.02 -20.98
C PRO A 650 60.13 12.17 -19.76
N SER A 651 59.07 11.35 -19.85
CA SER A 651 58.69 10.40 -18.80
C SER A 651 57.78 9.29 -19.33
N LEU A 652 57.70 8.20 -18.57
CA LEU A 652 56.75 7.11 -18.81
C LEU A 652 55.29 7.59 -18.76
N ASP A 653 54.98 8.58 -17.91
CA ASP A 653 53.63 9.16 -17.83
C ASP A 653 53.27 9.91 -19.13
N LYS A 654 54.24 10.62 -19.74
CA LYS A 654 54.06 11.29 -21.03
C LYS A 654 53.90 10.30 -22.19
N LEU A 655 54.56 9.14 -22.13
CA LEU A 655 54.34 8.05 -23.07
C LEU A 655 52.92 7.49 -22.94
N ASN A 656 52.46 7.24 -21.71
CA ASN A 656 51.10 6.75 -21.46
C ASN A 656 50.04 7.79 -21.89
N GLU A 657 50.25 9.09 -21.63
CA GLU A 657 49.38 10.17 -22.11
C GLU A 657 49.32 10.21 -23.65
N TRP A 658 50.45 9.96 -24.32
CA TRP A 658 50.52 9.90 -25.78
C TRP A 658 49.87 8.64 -26.35
N LEU A 659 49.99 7.51 -25.66
CA LEU A 659 49.35 6.24 -26.01
C LEU A 659 47.85 6.28 -25.75
N GLU A 660 47.37 6.88 -24.67
CA GLU A 660 45.94 7.04 -24.38
C GLU A 660 45.26 7.98 -25.39
N ASN A 661 45.93 9.06 -25.78
CA ASN A 661 45.43 9.97 -26.83
C ASN A 661 45.37 9.28 -28.20
N ASN A 662 46.29 8.37 -28.51
CA ASN A 662 46.25 7.58 -29.75
C ASN A 662 45.33 6.35 -29.66
N ALA A 663 45.18 5.71 -28.50
CA ALA A 663 44.29 4.56 -28.28
C ALA A 663 42.81 4.93 -28.43
N ASN A 664 42.45 6.19 -28.19
CA ASN A 664 41.12 6.70 -28.54
C ASN A 664 40.81 6.51 -30.03
N SER A 665 41.79 6.57 -30.93
CA SER A 665 41.56 6.29 -32.36
C SER A 665 41.35 4.79 -32.65
N GLU A 666 42.04 3.88 -31.96
CA GLU A 666 41.80 2.42 -32.06
C GLU A 666 40.41 2.02 -31.52
N MET A 667 39.91 2.70 -30.48
CA MET A 667 38.59 2.44 -29.89
C MET A 667 37.42 2.90 -30.79
N TYR A 668 37.64 3.85 -31.70
CA TYR A 668 36.63 4.24 -32.70
C TYR A 668 36.48 3.21 -33.83
N PHE A 669 37.56 2.52 -34.23
CA PHE A 669 37.51 1.54 -35.32
C PHE A 669 37.21 0.10 -34.87
N SER A 670 37.41 -0.24 -33.59
CA SER A 670 37.15 -1.58 -33.05
C SER A 670 35.65 -1.94 -32.95
N GLN A 671 34.76 -0.95 -33.09
CA GLN A 671 33.30 -1.09 -33.00
C GLN A 671 32.67 -1.63 -34.29
N TYR A 672 33.39 -1.52 -35.42
CA TYR A 672 32.89 -1.83 -36.74
C TYR A 672 33.45 -3.18 -37.21
N LYS A 673 32.59 -4.05 -37.76
CA LYS A 673 33.04 -5.35 -38.29
C LYS A 673 33.94 -5.11 -39.51
N SER A 674 34.91 -5.99 -39.78
CA SER A 674 35.84 -5.86 -40.92
C SER A 674 35.15 -5.65 -42.27
N ASN A 675 33.97 -6.25 -42.49
CA ASN A 675 33.20 -6.04 -43.71
C ASN A 675 32.59 -4.63 -43.80
N ASP A 676 32.22 -4.02 -42.68
CA ASP A 676 31.66 -2.66 -42.65
C ASP A 676 32.76 -1.61 -42.86
N LEU A 677 33.98 -1.87 -42.35
CA LEU A 677 35.17 -1.06 -42.65
C LEU A 677 35.57 -1.15 -44.13
N LEU A 678 35.52 -2.33 -44.74
CA LEU A 678 35.79 -2.50 -46.18
C LEU A 678 34.74 -1.81 -47.05
N VAL A 679 33.47 -1.82 -46.62
CA VAL A 679 32.38 -1.08 -47.28
C VAL A 679 32.58 0.43 -47.15
N GLY A 680 32.99 0.92 -45.98
CA GLY A 680 33.36 2.33 -45.78
C GLY A 680 34.60 2.75 -46.58
N LEU A 681 35.60 1.87 -46.70
CA LEU A 681 36.83 2.08 -47.48
C LEU A 681 36.57 2.09 -48.99
N ALA A 682 35.52 1.42 -49.44
CA ALA A 682 35.09 1.38 -50.83
C ALA A 682 36.25 1.09 -51.81
N ILE A 683 37.01 0.04 -51.52
CA ILE A 683 38.15 -0.42 -52.33
C ILE A 683 37.68 -1.58 -53.20
N ASP A 684 37.80 -1.41 -54.51
CA ASP A 684 37.37 -2.37 -55.53
C ASP A 684 38.52 -3.05 -56.30
N ASN A 685 39.77 -2.62 -56.06
CA ASN A 685 40.94 -3.15 -56.74
C ASN A 685 42.06 -3.58 -55.77
N LEU A 686 42.20 -4.89 -55.58
CA LEU A 686 43.23 -5.52 -54.74
C LEU A 686 44.67 -5.26 -55.20
N GLU A 687 44.89 -4.91 -56.47
CA GLU A 687 46.24 -4.67 -57.00
C GLU A 687 46.80 -3.28 -56.65
N GLU A 688 45.95 -2.25 -56.52
CA GLU A 688 46.39 -0.89 -56.14
C GLU A 688 46.74 -0.79 -54.66
N LEU A 689 46.04 -1.54 -53.81
CA LEU A 689 46.30 -1.66 -52.36
C LEU A 689 47.71 -2.20 -52.08
N LYS A 690 48.25 -3.04 -52.99
CA LYS A 690 49.61 -3.60 -52.86
C LYS A 690 50.71 -2.67 -53.41
N LYS A 691 50.36 -1.71 -54.29
CA LYS A 691 51.34 -0.84 -54.99
C LYS A 691 51.56 0.53 -54.34
N ASN A 692 50.63 1.04 -53.55
CA ASN A 692 50.78 2.36 -52.92
C ASN A 692 51.54 2.29 -51.58
N ASN A 693 52.69 2.98 -51.52
CA ASN A 693 53.55 3.06 -50.33
C ASN A 693 53.07 4.09 -49.29
N ASN A 694 52.12 4.97 -49.61
CA ASN A 694 51.67 6.07 -48.73
C ASN A 694 50.63 5.67 -47.67
N ILE A 695 50.50 4.38 -47.36
CA ILE A 695 49.42 3.89 -46.51
C ILE A 695 49.98 2.90 -45.48
N GLU A 696 50.71 3.42 -44.51
CA GLU A 696 51.15 2.67 -43.33
C GLU A 696 50.02 2.54 -42.29
N SER A 697 49.17 3.56 -42.18
CA SER A 697 48.03 3.63 -41.27
C SER A 697 46.89 2.65 -41.62
N VAL A 698 46.57 2.44 -42.90
CA VAL A 698 45.55 1.43 -43.29
C VAL A 698 46.11 0.00 -43.26
N LYS A 699 47.42 -0.19 -43.54
CA LYS A 699 48.09 -1.50 -43.31
C LYS A 699 48.09 -1.88 -41.84
N TYR A 700 48.19 -0.91 -40.93
CA TYR A 700 48.11 -1.13 -39.49
C TYR A 700 46.67 -1.53 -39.06
N LEU A 701 45.65 -0.83 -39.56
CA LEU A 701 44.23 -1.15 -39.32
C LEU A 701 43.80 -2.55 -39.83
N LEU A 702 44.43 -3.05 -40.90
CA LEU A 702 44.11 -4.36 -41.51
C LEU A 702 44.90 -5.55 -40.94
N LYS A 703 45.88 -5.33 -40.07
CA LYS A 703 46.75 -6.42 -39.55
C LYS A 703 46.04 -7.40 -38.62
N HIS A 704 44.85 -7.05 -38.10
CA HIS A 704 44.19 -7.83 -37.05
C HIS A 704 42.93 -8.63 -37.43
N ASN A 705 42.51 -8.71 -38.71
CA ASN A 705 41.43 -9.65 -39.09
C ASN A 705 41.49 -10.08 -40.58
N PRO A 706 41.15 -11.34 -40.93
CA PRO A 706 41.61 -11.95 -42.18
C PRO A 706 40.65 -11.80 -43.39
N THR A 707 41.29 -11.61 -44.55
CA THR A 707 40.86 -11.85 -45.96
C THR A 707 39.67 -11.08 -46.56
N PRO A 708 39.90 -10.19 -47.56
CA PRO A 708 38.83 -9.62 -48.38
C PRO A 708 38.14 -10.70 -49.24
N SER A 709 36.79 -10.71 -49.26
CA SER A 709 35.99 -11.63 -50.08
C SER A 709 35.49 -10.98 -51.37
N VAL A 710 35.35 -11.78 -52.43
CA VAL A 710 34.79 -11.35 -53.73
C VAL A 710 33.35 -10.82 -53.58
N GLU A 711 32.62 -11.32 -52.60
CA GLU A 711 31.25 -10.89 -52.27
C GLU A 711 31.22 -9.49 -51.64
N ALA A 712 32.19 -9.16 -50.79
CA ALA A 712 32.33 -7.82 -50.22
C ALA A 712 32.70 -6.79 -51.31
N LEU A 713 33.55 -7.18 -52.26
CA LEU A 713 33.92 -6.34 -53.42
C LEU A 713 32.71 -6.01 -54.31
N LYS A 714 31.90 -7.00 -54.68
CA LYS A 714 30.68 -6.77 -55.47
C LYS A 714 29.71 -5.82 -54.77
N LYS A 715 29.55 -5.99 -53.46
CA LYS A 715 28.67 -5.14 -52.65
C LYS A 715 29.14 -3.69 -52.60
N VAL A 716 30.46 -3.46 -52.54
CA VAL A 716 31.04 -2.11 -52.62
C VAL A 716 30.75 -1.45 -53.95
N GLU A 717 30.96 -2.16 -55.07
CA GLU A 717 30.69 -1.60 -56.40
C GLU A 717 29.21 -1.26 -56.59
N GLU A 718 28.30 -2.11 -56.11
CA GLU A 718 26.85 -1.85 -56.15
C GLU A 718 26.47 -0.57 -55.37
N ILE A 719 27.08 -0.36 -54.20
CA ILE A 719 26.83 0.81 -53.36
C ILE A 719 27.36 2.08 -54.03
N ILE A 720 28.58 2.06 -54.59
CA ILE A 720 29.16 3.21 -55.30
C ILE A 720 28.28 3.58 -56.50
N GLU A 721 27.87 2.60 -57.31
CA GLU A 721 27.01 2.84 -58.48
C GLU A 721 25.62 3.34 -58.09
N ARG A 722 25.06 2.86 -56.97
CA ARG A 722 23.82 3.41 -56.40
C ARG A 722 24.00 4.88 -56.02
N SER A 723 25.04 5.22 -55.27
CA SER A 723 25.26 6.57 -54.78
C SER A 723 25.52 7.56 -55.91
N LYS A 724 26.28 7.17 -56.94
CA LYS A 724 26.40 7.96 -58.18
C LYS A 724 25.04 8.24 -58.81
N ARG A 725 24.23 7.20 -59.00
CA ARG A 725 22.91 7.32 -59.65
C ARG A 725 21.99 8.25 -58.87
N ASN A 726 21.93 8.08 -57.56
CA ASN A 726 21.08 8.89 -56.68
C ASN A 726 21.49 10.36 -56.68
N VAL A 727 22.78 10.65 -56.49
CA VAL A 727 23.30 12.02 -56.50
C VAL A 727 23.07 12.68 -57.85
N ILE A 728 23.39 12.02 -58.97
CA ILE A 728 23.19 12.60 -60.30
C ILE A 728 21.71 12.81 -60.61
N ASN A 729 20.81 11.90 -60.21
CA ASN A 729 19.37 12.07 -60.37
C ASN A 729 18.86 13.26 -59.54
N TYR A 730 19.37 13.42 -58.33
CA TYR A 730 19.04 14.55 -57.48
C TYR A 730 19.52 15.87 -58.07
N LEU A 731 20.76 15.93 -58.56
CA LEU A 731 21.29 17.12 -59.25
C LEU A 731 20.50 17.44 -60.54
N ASN A 732 20.08 16.43 -61.30
CA ASN A 732 19.17 16.59 -62.44
C ASN A 732 17.81 17.21 -62.05
N SER A 733 17.27 16.85 -60.89
CA SER A 733 16.01 17.42 -60.38
C SER A 733 16.14 18.92 -60.04
N LEU A 734 17.37 19.39 -59.83
CA LEU A 734 17.74 20.78 -59.58
C LEU A 734 18.21 21.47 -60.87
N SER A 735 17.54 21.22 -62.00
CA SER A 735 17.92 21.69 -63.35
C SER A 735 17.99 23.22 -63.51
N GLY A 736 17.49 23.99 -62.55
CA GLY A 736 17.65 25.46 -62.49
C GLY A 736 18.98 25.93 -61.88
N VAL A 737 19.72 25.04 -61.22
CA VAL A 737 20.98 25.34 -60.51
C VAL A 737 22.13 24.50 -61.05
N TYR A 738 21.88 23.24 -61.44
CA TYR A 738 22.88 22.34 -62.01
C TYR A 738 22.52 21.92 -63.44
N ASP A 739 23.50 21.95 -64.32
CA ASP A 739 23.48 21.29 -65.64
C ASP A 739 24.43 20.10 -65.61
N VAL A 740 23.84 18.90 -65.63
CA VAL A 740 24.54 17.61 -65.65
C VAL A 740 24.34 16.86 -66.99
N GLY A 741 23.81 17.54 -68.02
CA GLY A 741 23.50 16.94 -69.32
C GLY A 741 24.76 16.43 -70.04
N ASN A 742 25.88 17.15 -69.89
CA ASN A 742 27.17 16.82 -70.51
C ASN A 742 28.18 16.20 -69.53
N LYS A 743 27.73 15.66 -68.39
CA LYS A 743 28.62 15.09 -67.36
C LYS A 743 29.59 14.06 -67.96
N ARG A 744 30.84 14.12 -67.52
CA ARG A 744 31.89 13.16 -67.89
C ARG A 744 32.48 12.52 -66.65
N GLU A 745 32.50 11.20 -66.61
CA GLU A 745 33.22 10.47 -65.54
C GLU A 745 34.73 10.63 -65.77
N LEU A 746 35.40 11.35 -64.88
CA LEU A 746 36.85 11.61 -64.95
C LEU A 746 37.64 10.52 -64.22
N ALA A 747 37.08 10.02 -63.11
CA ALA A 747 37.59 8.91 -62.33
C ALA A 747 36.41 8.20 -61.64
N LYS A 748 36.66 7.06 -61.00
CA LYS A 748 35.61 6.15 -60.54
C LYS A 748 34.60 6.76 -59.57
N THR A 749 34.90 7.85 -58.87
CA THR A 749 33.97 8.55 -57.98
C THR A 749 33.91 10.06 -58.28
N VAL A 750 34.51 10.48 -59.39
CA VAL A 750 34.69 11.89 -59.75
C VAL A 750 34.07 12.18 -61.12
N TYR A 751 33.10 13.09 -61.12
CA TYR A 751 32.50 13.63 -62.34
C TYR A 751 33.02 15.03 -62.62
N GLY A 752 33.31 15.30 -63.89
CA GLY A 752 33.58 16.62 -64.43
C GLY A 752 32.55 17.03 -65.47
N ASP A 753 32.76 18.20 -66.07
CA ASP A 753 31.88 18.78 -67.08
C ASP A 753 30.43 19.00 -66.58
N ILE A 754 30.28 19.21 -65.26
CA ILE A 754 29.05 19.63 -64.60
C ILE A 754 29.10 21.14 -64.36
N TYR A 755 28.01 21.85 -64.63
CA TYR A 755 27.95 23.29 -64.44
C TYR A 755 26.95 23.65 -63.33
N LYS A 756 27.39 24.42 -62.34
CA LYS A 756 26.53 25.00 -61.32
C LYS A 756 26.40 26.50 -61.58
N ASN A 757 25.20 27.00 -61.82
CA ASN A 757 24.93 28.41 -62.18
C ASN A 757 25.84 28.93 -63.32
N GLY A 758 26.14 28.08 -64.32
CA GLY A 758 27.01 28.43 -65.45
C GLY A 758 28.51 28.30 -65.19
N GLN A 759 28.95 27.98 -63.97
CA GLN A 759 30.36 27.74 -63.64
C GLN A 759 30.67 26.24 -63.62
N LYS A 760 31.77 25.85 -64.26
CA LYS A 760 32.22 24.45 -64.30
C LYS A 760 32.74 24.02 -62.93
N ILE A 761 32.19 22.90 -62.42
CA ILE A 761 32.59 22.29 -61.15
C ILE A 761 32.94 20.81 -61.34
N LYS A 762 33.77 20.28 -60.43
CA LYS A 762 34.01 18.84 -60.30
C LYS A 762 33.23 18.30 -59.09
N ILE A 763 32.66 17.11 -59.21
CA ILE A 763 31.88 16.50 -58.14
C ILE A 763 32.51 15.18 -57.73
N VAL A 764 32.83 15.04 -56.44
CA VAL A 764 33.26 13.80 -55.80
C VAL A 764 32.05 13.19 -55.10
N ILE A 765 31.74 11.93 -55.40
CA ILE A 765 30.57 11.23 -54.85
C ILE A 765 31.03 10.04 -54.01
N ARG A 766 30.62 10.00 -52.73
CA ARG A 766 30.94 8.89 -51.83
C ARG A 766 29.71 8.36 -51.07
N PRO A 767 29.59 7.02 -50.90
CA PRO A 767 28.54 6.46 -50.07
C PRO A 767 28.81 6.76 -48.59
N SER A 768 27.75 6.91 -47.80
CA SER A 768 27.80 7.14 -46.35
C SER A 768 26.98 6.12 -45.55
N ASP A 769 26.74 4.93 -46.11
CA ASP A 769 25.94 3.84 -45.52
C ASP A 769 26.45 3.34 -44.17
N SER A 770 27.75 3.47 -43.92
CA SER A 770 28.43 3.04 -42.69
C SER A 770 28.67 4.20 -41.72
N GLU A 771 27.88 5.28 -41.82
CA GLU A 771 28.00 6.50 -41.00
C GLU A 771 29.37 7.20 -41.09
N MET A 772 30.17 6.84 -42.10
CA MET A 772 31.49 7.40 -42.37
C MET A 772 31.69 7.59 -43.87
N ILE A 773 32.60 8.49 -44.24
CA ILE A 773 33.09 8.65 -45.61
C ILE A 773 34.59 8.41 -45.63
N ILE A 774 35.08 7.70 -46.63
CA ILE A 774 36.52 7.49 -46.82
C ILE A 774 36.90 7.89 -48.23
N LEU A 775 37.89 8.77 -48.32
CA LEU A 775 38.53 9.17 -49.56
C LEU A 775 39.72 8.25 -49.79
N PHE A 776 39.71 7.54 -50.90
CA PHE A 776 40.66 6.46 -51.15
C PHE A 776 41.48 6.67 -52.41
N TYR A 777 40.88 7.19 -53.47
CA TYR A 777 41.59 7.39 -54.72
C TYR A 777 42.32 8.73 -54.70
N GLN A 778 43.56 8.73 -55.18
CA GLN A 778 44.35 9.96 -55.31
C GLN A 778 43.61 11.02 -56.14
N SER A 779 42.89 10.60 -57.18
CA SER A 779 42.06 11.49 -58.02
C SER A 779 40.96 12.24 -57.25
N GLU A 780 40.50 11.71 -56.11
CA GLU A 780 39.54 12.40 -55.25
C GLU A 780 40.22 13.48 -54.45
N LEU A 781 41.35 13.15 -53.82
CA LEU A 781 42.16 14.10 -53.07
C LEU A 781 42.62 15.24 -53.96
N ASP A 782 43.11 14.93 -55.16
CA ASP A 782 43.52 15.91 -56.17
C ASP A 782 42.34 16.80 -56.63
N THR A 783 41.11 16.28 -56.59
CA THR A 783 39.91 17.07 -56.93
C THR A 783 39.47 17.96 -55.78
N LEU A 784 39.60 17.50 -54.54
CA LEU A 784 39.30 18.27 -53.34
C LEU A 784 40.35 19.36 -53.05
N ASP A 785 41.54 19.25 -53.66
CA ASP A 785 42.58 20.29 -53.67
C ASP A 785 42.32 21.37 -54.74
N ASP A 786 41.35 21.17 -55.65
CA ASP A 786 40.97 22.17 -56.66
C ASP A 786 40.11 23.28 -56.01
N ASN A 787 39.97 24.42 -56.68
CA ASN A 787 39.19 25.55 -56.15
C ASN A 787 37.67 25.39 -56.36
N ASN A 788 37.24 24.58 -57.33
CA ASN A 788 35.84 24.46 -57.74
C ASN A 788 35.38 23.00 -57.72
N TYR A 789 35.20 22.46 -56.51
CA TYR A 789 34.72 21.12 -56.27
C TYR A 789 33.49 21.08 -55.36
N GLU A 790 32.75 19.97 -55.41
CA GLU A 790 31.76 19.62 -54.40
C GLU A 790 31.88 18.16 -53.99
N LEU A 791 31.77 17.90 -52.70
CA LEU A 791 31.70 16.54 -52.14
C LEU A 791 30.25 16.22 -51.80
N TRP A 792 29.71 15.17 -52.41
CA TRP A 792 28.33 14.73 -52.25
C TRP A 792 28.26 13.32 -51.68
N ILE A 793 27.30 13.10 -50.78
CA ILE A 793 27.15 11.83 -50.06
C ILE A 793 25.72 11.28 -50.14
N ASP A 794 25.61 9.95 -50.17
CA ASP A 794 24.35 9.20 -50.26
C ASP A 794 24.44 7.93 -49.41
N ASN A 795 23.38 7.62 -48.65
CA ASN A 795 23.25 6.38 -47.87
C ASN A 795 22.09 5.50 -48.38
N GLY A 796 21.47 5.86 -49.52
CA GLY A 796 20.33 5.16 -50.10
C GLY A 796 19.01 5.24 -49.32
N ARG A 797 18.97 5.94 -48.19
CA ARG A 797 17.75 6.16 -47.37
C ARG A 797 17.32 7.62 -47.38
N ASP A 798 18.26 8.53 -47.20
CA ASP A 798 18.04 9.96 -47.13
C ASP A 798 18.26 10.63 -48.49
N ILE A 799 17.76 11.86 -48.63
CA ILE A 799 18.01 12.69 -49.81
C ILE A 799 19.52 12.99 -49.88
N PRO A 800 20.18 12.82 -51.04
CA PRO A 800 21.61 13.10 -51.16
C PRO A 800 21.96 14.52 -50.73
N ARG A 801 23.09 14.67 -50.02
CA ARG A 801 23.50 15.96 -49.45
C ARG A 801 24.95 16.31 -49.81
N GLN A 802 25.20 17.60 -49.95
CA GLN A 802 26.56 18.14 -50.07
C GLN A 802 27.19 18.22 -48.68
N LEU A 803 28.46 17.82 -48.58
CA LEU A 803 29.26 17.96 -47.37
C LEU A 803 30.35 19.01 -47.60
N THR A 804 30.33 20.09 -46.82
CA THR A 804 31.34 21.16 -46.91
C THR A 804 32.46 20.96 -45.89
N PHE A 805 33.61 21.58 -46.12
CA PHE A 805 34.70 21.59 -45.13
C PHE A 805 34.25 22.20 -43.78
N GLY A 806 33.37 23.20 -43.82
CA GLY A 806 32.76 23.77 -42.61
C GLY A 806 31.94 22.76 -41.82
N ASP A 807 31.14 21.93 -42.50
CA ASP A 807 30.35 20.87 -41.87
C ASP A 807 31.25 19.84 -41.18
N ILE A 808 32.38 19.50 -41.80
CA ILE A 808 33.38 18.59 -41.25
C ILE A 808 33.98 19.17 -39.97
N LEU A 809 34.41 20.44 -39.97
CA LEU A 809 34.97 21.09 -38.77
C LEU A 809 33.95 21.19 -37.63
N MET A 810 32.69 21.55 -37.93
CA MET A 810 31.63 21.62 -36.92
C MET A 810 31.29 20.25 -36.32
N THR A 811 31.22 19.22 -37.16
CA THR A 811 30.82 17.87 -36.72
C THR A 811 31.96 17.16 -35.96
N THR A 812 33.21 17.35 -36.39
CA THR A 812 34.38 16.70 -35.77
C THR A 812 34.93 17.44 -34.56
N GLY A 813 34.53 18.71 -34.35
CA GLY A 813 35.00 19.52 -33.23
C GLY A 813 36.46 19.99 -33.36
N ILE A 814 37.09 19.84 -34.53
CA ILE A 814 38.47 20.28 -34.78
C ILE A 814 38.52 21.81 -34.77
N ARG A 815 39.08 22.39 -33.70
CA ARG A 815 39.25 23.84 -33.53
C ARG A 815 40.68 24.33 -33.77
N VAL A 816 41.64 23.42 -33.92
CA VAL A 816 43.06 23.72 -34.11
C VAL A 816 43.58 22.90 -35.29
N ILE A 817 44.06 23.58 -36.33
CA ILE A 817 44.69 22.95 -37.49
C ILE A 817 46.20 23.27 -37.45
N PRO A 818 47.06 22.28 -37.16
CA PRO A 818 48.51 22.51 -37.10
C PRO A 818 49.07 22.74 -38.50
N LEU A 819 49.64 23.93 -38.74
CA LEU A 819 50.19 24.34 -40.05
C LEU A 819 51.59 23.78 -40.35
N LYS A 820 52.19 23.03 -39.42
CA LYS A 820 53.60 22.60 -39.50
C LYS A 820 53.89 21.61 -40.64
N ASN A 821 52.85 20.97 -41.19
CA ASN A 821 52.96 20.05 -42.33
C ASN A 821 52.37 20.63 -43.63
N LEU A 822 51.88 21.89 -43.59
CA LEU A 822 51.30 22.60 -44.74
C LEU A 822 52.32 23.54 -45.42
N PHE A 823 53.49 23.76 -44.80
CA PHE A 823 54.58 24.61 -45.29
C PHE A 823 55.93 23.92 -45.20
#